data_AF-C4K463-F1
#
_entry.id   AF-C4K463-F1
#
_cell.length_a   1.000
_cell.length_b   1.000
_cell.length_c   1.000
_cell.angle_alpha   90.00
_cell.angle_beta   90.00
_cell.angle_gamma   90.00
#
_symmetry.space_group_name_H-M   'P 1'
#
loop_
_entity.id
_entity.type
_entity.pdbx_description
1 polymer ?
#
loop_
_entity_poly.entity_id
_entity_poly.type
_entity_poly.pdbx_seq_one_letter_code
_entity_poly.pdbx_strand_id
1 'polypeptide(L)'
;MVINQEKAPKKAKTLRGNIFAAPGNKANVTLNKSGLIGWANATHLSVDPDSTWSVTGPSTLKHLKNEGKVEFQSPGATSSNATGTSGYTTLSLGSLSGTGMFWMNTDIAGHQGDFIDVTGKAKGDFGVRVNDSGKSPQPEDSLKIIQTGGGDAKFTLANEGGLVDVGTYQYYLIPDDRNQVPDERERVLDDRQRSWSLVSHQPQPSPKSQPESEPNPQTPVSSTLSPTAAVNTEQLQPNIPHPASSSLEPNSNSTLFVNANTLTASEIATGTPVSGEILTREMTPQPEPHSLDEKPVPVAEALTEAIEHKEKQNLEKEIYNEGIEVTGQNAVENKGALSVTTRNQNSPAVTVSDGATLILKGAQDKLVTVTTSGNTSPGLVASGTGTEMTADKIHVTTNGGDSEGLKSEDGATVIVTGSKISGKGDGFSGLLSEGDANLRGNNLTVESNGKDGRGIKASRGAQVNLQDSTVTGTGEHFSGIWAHGEKTHLEGKNITITLNDKNATGVKAYRGATVDMTGSHINGQEDNFLGLSAYQDKTNLTGSNIHIESKGKNGRGVATGTGAQITIKDGSSIIGEGEDFIGLFAEKEKTNLKSNKTTIKVKDKNGRGVQVSNGAQVTVEEDTISGDAENFVGLLAEGDQSHLKTNKTTIKVKDKNGRGVQASNQAEVVIEESKIIGEGEEDDFVGLLVEGNNTSLTGDKVEIEISNQNSRGLKAVDGAEIDIKHSTITGTGNDFLGILAEGDKTNLTGNNMKIKVNAEGGTGVLAQNEAKVVINDSKVTGEGENFFGLVAHQENTNLEGKNLTINLNRANGKGISAVSGAQVKIEKSKVIGSESDFLGLSAEGEKTNLEGNHLKIESNGKSGTGLKIASGAKMIINDSNITGAGGDFSGVLAYHDINFEGKNLNIKVTGADGKGVNVYKDAKISIEGSSIIGTEENFTGLSAHQDNTQLEVNKTTIESQAKNGKGVTATSGAQVSIDESTITSEGEKFLGLAAYQENTHLMGNKINFTLKNKNAIAVDVQNGANVIIDNSTMSSEGEHFLGLSAYGENSTLTVNNL
;
A
#
# COMPACT_ATOMS: atom_id res chain seq x y z
N MET A 1 -6.73 -36.23 -35.11
CA MET A 1 -7.53 -35.97 -36.33
C MET A 1 -6.58 -35.38 -37.36
N VAL A 2 -6.42 -36.01 -38.53
CA VAL A 2 -5.53 -35.53 -39.60
C VAL A 2 -6.42 -35.02 -40.74
N ILE A 3 -6.35 -33.74 -41.05
CA ILE A 3 -7.13 -33.13 -42.14
C ILE A 3 -6.21 -33.06 -43.37
N ASN A 4 -6.19 -34.13 -44.19
CA ASN A 4 -5.34 -34.22 -45.39
C ASN A 4 -6.12 -33.98 -46.69
N GLN A 5 -5.45 -33.39 -47.70
CA GLN A 5 -5.91 -33.39 -49.10
C GLN A 5 -5.22 -34.50 -49.90
N GLU A 6 -5.99 -35.46 -50.43
CA GLU A 6 -5.55 -36.27 -51.57
C GLU A 6 -6.14 -35.70 -52.88
N LYS A 7 -5.23 -35.29 -53.78
CA LYS A 7 -5.36 -35.09 -55.24
C LYS A 7 -6.57 -34.30 -55.80
N ALA A 8 -6.23 -33.13 -56.39
CA ALA A 8 -6.93 -32.30 -57.40
C ALA A 8 -7.70 -31.05 -56.89
N PRO A 9 -7.76 -29.94 -57.67
CA PRO A 9 -7.70 -28.58 -57.12
C PRO A 9 -9.06 -27.90 -57.05
N LYS A 10 -9.73 -27.87 -55.88
CA LYS A 10 -10.80 -26.88 -55.57
C LYS A 10 -10.90 -26.60 -54.05
N LYS A 11 -10.57 -25.37 -53.65
CA LYS A 11 -10.77 -24.67 -52.35
C LYS A 11 -10.22 -25.36 -51.08
N ALA A 12 -9.34 -24.68 -50.35
CA ALA A 12 -8.90 -25.07 -49.00
C ALA A 12 -10.11 -25.36 -48.10
N LYS A 13 -10.21 -26.58 -47.53
CA LYS A 13 -11.25 -26.89 -46.55
C LYS A 13 -10.90 -26.19 -45.24
N THR A 14 -11.79 -25.28 -44.83
CA THR A 14 -11.72 -24.62 -43.52
C THR A 14 -12.69 -25.31 -42.58
N LEU A 15 -12.19 -25.89 -41.49
CA LEU A 15 -12.99 -26.40 -40.40
C LEU A 15 -13.48 -25.22 -39.54
N ARG A 16 -14.80 -25.06 -39.41
CA ARG A 16 -15.42 -24.10 -38.49
C ARG A 16 -15.96 -24.85 -37.28
N GLY A 17 -15.41 -24.59 -36.11
CA GLY A 17 -15.77 -25.28 -34.87
C GLY A 17 -14.60 -25.36 -33.91
N ASN A 18 -14.91 -25.56 -32.63
CA ASN A 18 -13.92 -25.60 -31.57
C ASN A 18 -13.31 -27.00 -31.42
N ILE A 19 -12.07 -27.07 -30.95
CA ILE A 19 -11.42 -28.34 -30.57
C ILE A 19 -11.49 -28.45 -29.05
N PHE A 20 -12.02 -29.54 -28.53
CA PHE A 20 -12.09 -29.78 -27.08
C PHE A 20 -11.65 -31.20 -26.74
N ALA A 21 -10.76 -31.32 -25.76
CA ALA A 21 -10.42 -32.57 -25.10
C ALA A 21 -10.72 -32.44 -23.61
N ALA A 22 -11.56 -33.32 -23.06
CA ALA A 22 -11.84 -33.38 -21.63
C ALA A 22 -10.56 -33.77 -20.84
N PRO A 23 -10.44 -33.37 -19.56
CA PRO A 23 -9.28 -33.72 -18.73
C PRO A 23 -8.93 -35.21 -18.78
N GLY A 24 -7.64 -35.54 -18.94
CA GLY A 24 -7.15 -36.91 -19.10
C GLY A 24 -7.14 -37.46 -20.53
N ASN A 25 -7.83 -36.81 -21.48
CA ASN A 25 -7.85 -37.23 -22.89
C ASN A 25 -6.78 -36.51 -23.73
N LYS A 26 -6.37 -37.15 -24.84
CA LYS A 26 -5.40 -36.58 -25.77
C LYS A 26 -6.06 -36.15 -27.09
N ALA A 27 -5.83 -34.92 -27.50
CA ALA A 27 -6.19 -34.43 -28.83
C ALA A 27 -4.93 -33.99 -29.59
N ASN A 28 -4.60 -34.71 -30.66
CA ASN A 28 -3.51 -34.38 -31.57
C ASN A 28 -4.11 -33.98 -32.93
N VAL A 29 -3.84 -32.76 -33.34
CA VAL A 29 -4.43 -32.13 -34.53
C VAL A 29 -3.32 -31.60 -35.43
N THR A 30 -3.44 -31.86 -36.72
CA THR A 30 -2.50 -31.37 -37.74
C THR A 30 -3.30 -30.70 -38.85
N LEU A 31 -3.02 -29.42 -39.08
CA LEU A 31 -3.50 -28.66 -40.22
C LEU A 31 -2.47 -28.77 -41.34
N ASN A 32 -2.89 -29.33 -42.49
CA ASN A 32 -2.07 -29.49 -43.68
C ASN A 32 -2.80 -28.88 -44.88
N LYS A 33 -2.31 -27.73 -45.39
CA LYS A 33 -2.98 -26.96 -46.45
C LYS A 33 -4.47 -26.72 -46.14
N SER A 34 -4.77 -26.37 -44.89
CA SER A 34 -6.13 -26.35 -44.35
C SER A 34 -6.38 -25.19 -43.37
N GLY A 35 -7.64 -24.83 -43.17
CA GLY A 35 -8.04 -23.76 -42.24
C GLY A 35 -8.73 -24.30 -40.99
N LEU A 36 -8.53 -23.63 -39.85
CA LEU A 36 -9.34 -23.80 -38.63
C LEU A 36 -9.90 -22.45 -38.20
N ILE A 37 -11.18 -22.36 -37.90
CA ILE A 37 -11.83 -21.21 -37.26
C ILE A 37 -12.52 -21.72 -36.00
N GLY A 38 -11.99 -21.38 -34.83
CA GLY A 38 -12.48 -21.82 -33.53
C GLY A 38 -11.43 -21.69 -32.42
N TRP A 39 -11.85 -21.83 -31.15
CA TRP A 39 -10.92 -22.01 -30.04
C TRP A 39 -10.47 -23.47 -29.92
N ALA A 40 -9.34 -23.71 -29.25
CA ALA A 40 -8.79 -25.05 -29.11
C ALA A 40 -8.32 -25.36 -27.68
N ASN A 41 -8.80 -26.48 -27.13
CA ASN A 41 -8.22 -27.18 -25.99
C ASN A 41 -7.70 -28.55 -26.47
N ALA A 42 -6.39 -28.70 -26.60
CA ALA A 42 -5.78 -29.90 -27.17
C ALA A 42 -4.38 -30.22 -26.62
N THR A 43 -3.90 -31.44 -26.86
CA THR A 43 -2.56 -31.87 -26.44
C THR A 43 -1.49 -31.40 -27.43
N HIS A 44 -1.70 -31.62 -28.73
CA HIS A 44 -0.79 -31.14 -29.78
C HIS A 44 -1.58 -30.51 -30.92
N LEU A 45 -1.15 -29.34 -31.37
CA LEU A 45 -1.61 -28.73 -32.62
C LEU A 45 -0.40 -28.40 -33.49
N SER A 46 -0.41 -28.83 -34.75
CA SER A 46 0.58 -28.46 -35.74
C SER A 46 -0.09 -27.71 -36.89
N VAL A 47 0.44 -26.54 -37.22
CA VAL A 47 -0.02 -25.69 -38.34
C VAL A 47 1.09 -25.64 -39.38
N ASP A 48 0.90 -26.29 -40.52
CA ASP A 48 1.90 -26.28 -41.60
C ASP A 48 1.96 -24.93 -42.34
N PRO A 49 2.99 -24.66 -43.16
CA PRO A 49 3.20 -23.37 -43.82
C PRO A 49 2.03 -22.86 -44.67
N ASP A 50 1.22 -23.77 -45.22
CA ASP A 50 0.08 -23.46 -46.09
C ASP A 50 -1.27 -23.47 -45.32
N SER A 51 -1.24 -23.59 -43.99
CA SER A 51 -2.43 -23.62 -43.13
C SER A 51 -2.65 -22.31 -42.36
N THR A 52 -3.91 -22.07 -41.98
CA THR A 52 -4.29 -20.92 -41.15
C THR A 52 -5.19 -21.36 -40.01
N TRP A 53 -4.89 -20.89 -38.80
CA TRP A 53 -5.77 -21.01 -37.65
C TRP A 53 -6.26 -19.62 -37.21
N SER A 54 -7.55 -19.38 -37.38
CA SER A 54 -8.26 -18.22 -36.83
C SER A 54 -8.80 -18.55 -35.44
N VAL A 55 -8.19 -17.95 -34.42
CA VAL A 55 -8.52 -18.14 -33.00
C VAL A 55 -9.74 -17.29 -32.68
N THR A 56 -10.85 -17.95 -32.32
CA THR A 56 -12.09 -17.24 -32.02
C THR A 56 -12.23 -16.91 -30.53
N GLY A 57 -11.52 -17.59 -29.62
CA GLY A 57 -11.56 -17.37 -28.16
C GLY A 57 -10.44 -18.10 -27.40
N PRO A 58 -10.42 -18.02 -26.05
CA PRO A 58 -9.32 -18.52 -25.22
C PRO A 58 -8.97 -19.98 -25.54
N SER A 59 -7.69 -20.25 -25.74
CA SER A 59 -7.21 -21.55 -26.22
C SER A 59 -6.07 -22.06 -25.35
N THR A 60 -6.07 -23.36 -25.05
CA THR A 60 -5.08 -24.02 -24.18
C THR A 60 -4.50 -25.25 -24.88
N LEU A 61 -3.20 -25.27 -25.11
CA LEU A 61 -2.50 -26.38 -25.77
C LEU A 61 -1.31 -26.86 -24.96
N LYS A 62 -1.07 -28.17 -24.87
CA LYS A 62 0.22 -28.63 -24.29
C LYS A 62 1.40 -28.32 -25.22
N HIS A 63 1.24 -28.53 -26.52
CA HIS A 63 2.30 -28.28 -27.50
C HIS A 63 1.74 -27.67 -28.79
N LEU A 64 2.31 -26.53 -29.24
CA LEU A 64 2.02 -25.93 -30.54
C LEU A 64 3.27 -25.99 -31.43
N LYS A 65 3.13 -26.55 -32.63
CA LYS A 65 4.10 -26.38 -33.74
C LYS A 65 3.50 -25.45 -34.78
N ASN A 66 3.95 -24.20 -34.85
CA ASN A 66 3.46 -23.22 -35.80
C ASN A 66 4.49 -22.96 -36.91
N GLU A 67 4.19 -23.38 -38.13
CA GLU A 67 4.94 -23.06 -39.34
C GLU A 67 4.11 -22.23 -40.33
N GLY A 68 2.80 -22.07 -40.08
CA GLY A 68 1.84 -21.33 -40.90
C GLY A 68 1.37 -20.02 -40.26
N LYS A 69 0.09 -19.67 -40.44
CA LYS A 69 -0.51 -18.44 -39.90
C LYS A 69 -1.47 -18.73 -38.73
N VAL A 70 -1.20 -18.18 -37.55
CA VAL A 70 -2.15 -18.13 -36.42
C VAL A 70 -2.64 -16.69 -36.28
N GLU A 71 -3.95 -16.48 -36.34
CA GLU A 71 -4.56 -15.15 -36.34
C GLU A 71 -5.68 -15.05 -35.32
N PHE A 72 -5.57 -14.09 -34.42
CA PHE A 72 -6.59 -13.78 -33.44
C PHE A 72 -7.69 -12.93 -34.09
N GLN A 73 -8.95 -13.32 -33.88
CA GLN A 73 -10.08 -12.61 -34.47
C GLN A 73 -10.31 -11.26 -33.75
N SER A 74 -10.51 -10.20 -34.53
CA SER A 74 -10.66 -8.83 -34.01
C SER A 74 -11.81 -8.70 -32.99
N PRO A 75 -11.58 -8.00 -31.85
CA PRO A 75 -12.61 -7.69 -30.88
C PRO A 75 -13.56 -6.62 -31.45
N GLY A 76 -14.67 -7.04 -32.07
CA GLY A 76 -15.69 -6.11 -32.57
C GLY A 76 -16.57 -6.58 -33.73
N ALA A 77 -16.29 -7.72 -34.36
CA ALA A 77 -17.09 -8.22 -35.48
C ALA A 77 -18.00 -9.41 -35.08
N THR A 78 -19.16 -9.12 -34.49
CA THR A 78 -20.42 -9.91 -34.55
C THR A 78 -20.40 -11.44 -34.40
N SER A 79 -19.34 -12.08 -33.87
CA SER A 79 -19.37 -13.46 -33.42
C SER A 79 -19.24 -13.54 -31.90
N SER A 80 -20.39 -13.63 -31.23
CA SER A 80 -20.47 -14.10 -29.85
C SER A 80 -19.89 -15.52 -29.79
N ASN A 81 -18.81 -15.72 -29.03
CA ASN A 81 -18.43 -17.06 -28.59
C ASN A 81 -19.50 -17.62 -27.66
N ALA A 82 -19.59 -18.94 -27.55
CA ALA A 82 -20.49 -19.65 -26.63
C ALA A 82 -20.23 -19.37 -25.12
N THR A 83 -19.32 -18.45 -24.79
CA THR A 83 -18.98 -17.97 -23.44
C THR A 83 -19.30 -16.48 -23.21
N GLY A 84 -19.86 -15.76 -24.19
CA GLY A 84 -20.29 -14.36 -24.01
C GLY A 84 -19.18 -13.30 -23.90
N THR A 85 -17.90 -13.66 -23.96
CA THR A 85 -16.78 -12.70 -23.85
C THR A 85 -16.43 -12.07 -25.20
N SER A 86 -16.71 -10.76 -25.34
CA SER A 86 -16.11 -9.89 -26.36
C SER A 86 -14.86 -9.24 -25.77
N GLY A 87 -13.69 -9.49 -26.35
CA GLY A 87 -12.42 -8.93 -25.87
C GLY A 87 -11.20 -9.59 -26.50
N TYR A 88 -10.02 -9.09 -26.14
CA TYR A 88 -8.73 -9.68 -26.49
C TYR A 88 -8.57 -11.08 -25.87
N THR A 89 -7.84 -11.94 -26.56
CA THR A 89 -7.81 -13.38 -26.26
C THR A 89 -6.41 -13.87 -25.92
N THR A 90 -6.33 -14.79 -24.96
CA THR A 90 -5.08 -15.47 -24.58
C THR A 90 -4.94 -16.85 -25.21
N LEU A 91 -3.74 -17.15 -25.73
CA LEU A 91 -3.30 -18.47 -26.15
C LEU A 91 -2.29 -19.02 -25.13
N SER A 92 -2.72 -19.98 -24.30
CA SER A 92 -1.89 -20.60 -23.26
C SER A 92 -1.27 -21.91 -23.76
N LEU A 93 0.06 -22.02 -23.71
CA LEU A 93 0.84 -23.11 -24.29
C LEU A 93 1.78 -23.75 -23.26
N GLY A 94 1.89 -25.08 -23.25
CA GLY A 94 2.96 -25.77 -22.51
C GLY A 94 4.34 -25.65 -23.20
N SER A 95 4.39 -25.70 -24.53
CA SER A 95 5.60 -25.42 -25.32
C SER A 95 5.25 -24.91 -26.71
N LEU A 96 6.15 -24.14 -27.31
CA LEU A 96 6.01 -23.59 -28.66
C LEU A 96 7.21 -23.97 -29.55
N SER A 97 6.97 -24.37 -30.79
CA SER A 97 8.02 -24.63 -31.78
C SER A 97 7.63 -24.20 -33.20
N GLY A 98 8.61 -23.88 -34.06
CA GLY A 98 8.39 -23.62 -35.50
C GLY A 98 8.88 -22.24 -35.96
N THR A 99 8.36 -21.77 -37.10
CA THR A 99 8.77 -20.51 -37.75
C THR A 99 7.59 -19.72 -38.35
N GLY A 100 6.39 -19.94 -37.83
CA GLY A 100 5.16 -19.37 -38.34
C GLY A 100 4.91 -17.92 -37.91
N MET A 101 3.75 -17.41 -38.30
CA MET A 101 3.30 -16.06 -38.02
C MET A 101 2.19 -16.04 -36.96
N PHE A 102 2.23 -15.03 -36.08
CA PHE A 102 1.13 -14.66 -35.18
C PHE A 102 0.57 -13.31 -35.58
N TRP A 103 -0.74 -13.22 -35.79
CA TRP A 103 -1.45 -11.97 -36.09
C TRP A 103 -2.31 -11.62 -34.87
N MET A 104 -1.94 -10.56 -34.19
CA MET A 104 -2.45 -10.19 -32.87
C MET A 104 -3.10 -8.82 -32.92
N ASN A 105 -4.17 -8.62 -32.16
CA ASN A 105 -4.85 -7.34 -32.01
C ASN A 105 -4.42 -6.68 -30.69
N THR A 106 -4.28 -5.36 -30.70
CA THR A 106 -3.92 -4.58 -29.50
C THR A 106 -4.80 -3.34 -29.36
N ASP A 107 -4.85 -2.77 -28.17
CA ASP A 107 -5.23 -1.40 -27.84
C ASP A 107 -4.17 -0.89 -26.88
N ILE A 108 -3.04 -0.43 -27.43
CA ILE A 108 -1.88 -0.01 -26.64
C ILE A 108 -2.28 1.10 -25.65
N ALA A 109 -3.08 2.08 -26.10
CA ALA A 109 -3.59 3.18 -25.27
C ALA A 109 -4.55 2.71 -24.17
N GLY A 110 -5.17 1.54 -24.33
CA GLY A 110 -6.05 0.91 -23.34
C GLY A 110 -5.37 -0.18 -22.51
N HIS A 111 -4.06 -0.37 -22.69
CA HIS A 111 -3.24 -1.44 -22.09
C HIS A 111 -3.82 -2.85 -22.26
N GLN A 112 -4.51 -3.10 -23.37
CA GLN A 112 -5.15 -4.39 -23.66
C GLN A 112 -4.65 -4.96 -24.99
N GLY A 113 -4.56 -6.28 -25.10
CA GLY A 113 -4.12 -6.92 -26.32
C GLY A 113 -4.24 -8.44 -26.25
N ASP A 114 -4.22 -9.08 -27.42
CA ASP A 114 -4.09 -10.53 -27.49
C ASP A 114 -2.76 -10.93 -26.83
N PHE A 115 -2.74 -12.10 -26.19
CA PHE A 115 -1.58 -12.53 -25.40
C PHE A 115 -1.20 -13.97 -25.70
N ILE A 116 0.11 -14.23 -25.85
CA ILE A 116 0.65 -15.58 -25.97
C ILE A 116 1.44 -15.90 -24.70
N ASP A 117 0.97 -16.88 -23.93
CA ASP A 117 1.60 -17.32 -22.70
C ASP A 117 2.12 -18.75 -22.84
N VAL A 118 3.45 -18.93 -22.92
CA VAL A 118 4.09 -20.24 -22.99
C VAL A 118 4.68 -20.56 -21.62
N THR A 119 4.08 -21.47 -20.86
CA THR A 119 4.55 -21.79 -19.49
C THR A 119 5.85 -22.61 -19.48
N GLY A 120 6.17 -23.30 -20.57
CA GLY A 120 7.42 -24.05 -20.76
C GLY A 120 8.32 -23.46 -21.86
N LYS A 121 9.12 -24.30 -22.53
CA LYS A 121 10.11 -23.85 -23.52
C LYS A 121 9.49 -23.46 -24.86
N ALA A 122 9.98 -22.36 -25.44
CA ALA A 122 9.68 -21.94 -26.81
C ALA A 122 10.94 -21.98 -27.71
N LYS A 123 10.83 -22.54 -28.92
CA LYS A 123 11.94 -22.67 -29.87
C LYS A 123 11.58 -22.27 -31.30
N GLY A 124 12.43 -21.47 -31.93
CA GLY A 124 12.32 -21.09 -33.35
C GLY A 124 12.05 -19.60 -33.58
N ASP A 125 11.98 -19.21 -34.85
CA ASP A 125 11.94 -17.81 -35.27
C ASP A 125 10.54 -17.43 -35.79
N PHE A 126 9.77 -16.70 -34.99
CA PHE A 126 8.39 -16.33 -35.29
C PHE A 126 8.26 -14.87 -35.69
N GLY A 127 7.42 -14.59 -36.67
CA GLY A 127 6.99 -13.23 -36.96
C GLY A 127 5.69 -12.88 -36.23
N VAL A 128 5.60 -11.66 -35.72
CA VAL A 128 4.44 -11.13 -35.01
C VAL A 128 3.91 -9.95 -35.79
N ARG A 129 2.67 -10.00 -36.24
CA ARG A 129 1.99 -8.87 -36.88
C ARG A 129 0.96 -8.31 -35.90
N VAL A 130 1.07 -7.03 -35.60
CA VAL A 130 0.19 -6.33 -34.65
C VAL A 130 -0.80 -5.46 -35.42
N ASN A 131 -2.07 -5.57 -35.07
CA ASN A 131 -3.15 -4.71 -35.55
C ASN A 131 -3.77 -3.97 -34.35
N ASP A 132 -3.39 -2.71 -34.18
CA ASP A 132 -3.84 -1.92 -33.04
C ASP A 132 -5.22 -1.26 -33.25
N SER A 133 -5.89 -0.89 -32.16
CA SER A 133 -7.16 -0.16 -32.12
C SER A 133 -7.08 1.18 -32.85
N GLY A 134 -5.87 1.75 -32.96
CA GLY A 134 -5.62 3.06 -33.56
C GLY A 134 -5.85 4.23 -32.60
N LYS A 135 -6.25 3.98 -31.34
CA LYS A 135 -6.31 5.02 -30.31
C LYS A 135 -4.90 5.48 -30.00
N SER A 136 -4.70 6.80 -29.92
CA SER A 136 -3.36 7.36 -29.65
C SER A 136 -2.93 7.04 -28.21
N PRO A 137 -1.82 6.32 -28.01
CA PRO A 137 -1.26 6.05 -26.68
C PRO A 137 -0.51 7.28 -26.12
N GLN A 138 -0.15 7.24 -24.84
CA GLN A 138 0.78 8.16 -24.19
C GLN A 138 2.25 7.74 -24.42
N PRO A 139 3.24 8.65 -24.22
CA PRO A 139 4.66 8.36 -24.42
C PRO A 139 5.20 7.16 -23.64
N GLU A 140 4.67 6.91 -22.45
CA GLU A 140 5.08 5.90 -21.48
C GLU A 140 4.36 4.56 -21.62
N ASP A 141 3.32 4.49 -22.45
CA ASP A 141 2.53 3.27 -22.62
C ASP A 141 3.42 2.14 -23.14
N SER A 142 3.26 0.97 -22.55
CA SER A 142 3.87 -0.26 -23.02
C SER A 142 2.89 -1.42 -22.87
N LEU A 143 2.99 -2.40 -23.75
CA LEU A 143 2.08 -3.54 -23.75
C LEU A 143 2.84 -4.85 -23.96
N LYS A 144 2.86 -5.68 -22.92
CA LYS A 144 3.42 -7.04 -22.98
C LYS A 144 2.46 -7.95 -23.74
N ILE A 145 2.93 -8.53 -24.85
CA ILE A 145 2.09 -9.37 -25.73
C ILE A 145 2.52 -10.84 -25.78
N ILE A 146 3.75 -11.16 -25.35
CA ILE A 146 4.28 -12.53 -25.35
C ILE A 146 5.07 -12.81 -24.06
N GLN A 147 4.93 -14.03 -23.54
CA GLN A 147 5.75 -14.59 -22.47
C GLN A 147 6.13 -16.05 -22.75
N THR A 148 7.34 -16.44 -22.39
CA THR A 148 7.81 -17.83 -22.44
C THR A 148 8.50 -18.23 -21.13
N GLY A 149 8.31 -19.47 -20.67
CA GLY A 149 8.94 -20.02 -19.47
C GLY A 149 10.40 -20.45 -19.66
N GLY A 150 10.94 -20.28 -20.86
CA GLY A 150 12.30 -20.67 -21.27
C GLY A 150 12.39 -20.83 -22.79
N GLY A 151 13.56 -21.25 -23.28
CA GLY A 151 13.80 -21.55 -24.70
C GLY A 151 14.56 -20.47 -25.49
N ASP A 152 14.93 -20.82 -26.72
CA ASP A 152 15.72 -20.03 -27.68
C ASP A 152 14.87 -19.33 -28.76
N ALA A 153 13.54 -19.28 -28.59
CA ALA A 153 12.65 -18.61 -29.54
C ALA A 153 12.95 -17.11 -29.72
N LYS A 154 12.81 -16.64 -30.96
CA LYS A 154 12.87 -15.23 -31.33
C LYS A 154 11.54 -14.78 -31.90
N PHE A 155 11.12 -13.59 -31.51
CA PHE A 155 9.93 -12.94 -32.04
C PHE A 155 10.33 -11.63 -32.70
N THR A 156 9.97 -11.46 -33.97
CA THR A 156 10.24 -10.24 -34.73
C THR A 156 8.96 -9.60 -35.20
N LEU A 157 8.87 -8.28 -35.08
CA LEU A 157 7.70 -7.56 -35.56
C LEU A 157 7.69 -7.56 -37.10
N ALA A 158 6.63 -8.12 -37.68
CA ALA A 158 6.45 -8.33 -39.11
C ALA A 158 5.57 -7.26 -39.78
N ASN A 159 5.27 -6.18 -39.06
CA ASN A 159 4.69 -4.97 -39.61
C ASN A 159 5.69 -4.27 -40.55
N GLU A 160 5.18 -3.42 -41.45
CA GLU A 160 6.02 -2.67 -42.38
C GLU A 160 7.02 -1.80 -41.60
N GLY A 161 8.30 -1.83 -41.98
CA GLY A 161 9.36 -1.13 -41.26
C GLY A 161 9.77 -1.73 -39.90
N GLY A 162 9.18 -2.87 -39.49
CA GLY A 162 9.47 -3.48 -38.18
C GLY A 162 8.95 -2.66 -37.00
N LEU A 163 7.91 -1.86 -37.21
CA LEU A 163 7.28 -0.99 -36.22
C LEU A 163 5.75 -1.03 -36.35
N VAL A 164 5.04 -0.63 -35.29
CA VAL A 164 3.59 -0.36 -35.32
C VAL A 164 3.38 1.14 -35.19
N ASP A 165 2.84 1.77 -36.23
CA ASP A 165 2.42 3.17 -36.17
C ASP A 165 1.04 3.25 -35.52
N VAL A 166 0.94 3.90 -34.35
CA VAL A 166 -0.31 4.09 -33.61
C VAL A 166 -0.43 5.54 -33.16
N GLY A 167 -1.42 6.26 -33.68
CA GLY A 167 -1.59 7.69 -33.42
C GLY A 167 -0.36 8.49 -33.84
N THR A 168 0.25 9.20 -32.88
CA THR A 168 1.49 9.99 -33.09
C THR A 168 2.78 9.23 -32.72
N TYR A 169 2.70 7.95 -32.37
CA TYR A 169 3.81 7.17 -31.82
C TYR A 169 4.15 5.96 -32.69
N GLN A 170 5.42 5.56 -32.66
CA GLN A 170 5.92 4.34 -33.26
C GLN A 170 6.32 3.36 -32.17
N TYR A 171 5.84 2.13 -32.27
CA TYR A 171 6.07 1.05 -31.30
C TYR A 171 6.92 -0.06 -31.90
N TYR A 172 7.78 -0.62 -31.06
CA TYR A 172 8.71 -1.68 -31.41
C TYR A 172 8.52 -2.85 -30.46
N LEU A 173 8.66 -4.07 -30.96
CA LEU A 173 8.65 -5.27 -30.14
C LEU A 173 10.04 -5.49 -29.54
N ILE A 174 10.18 -5.24 -28.24
CA ILE A 174 11.44 -5.38 -27.52
C ILE A 174 11.35 -6.55 -26.53
N PRO A 175 12.35 -7.44 -26.45
CA PRO A 175 12.46 -8.38 -25.35
C PRO A 175 12.65 -7.63 -24.03
N ASP A 176 11.80 -7.90 -23.05
CA ASP A 176 11.87 -7.26 -21.73
C ASP A 176 12.99 -7.91 -20.90
N ASP A 177 14.22 -7.45 -21.16
CA ASP A 177 15.43 -7.91 -20.49
C ASP A 177 15.67 -7.19 -19.14
N ARG A 178 14.70 -6.41 -18.65
CA ARG A 178 14.84 -5.55 -17.46
C ARG A 178 15.07 -6.29 -16.14
N ASN A 179 15.02 -7.63 -16.14
CA ASN A 179 15.37 -8.49 -15.01
C ASN A 179 16.70 -9.25 -15.17
N GLN A 180 17.67 -8.75 -15.95
CA GLN A 180 18.96 -9.46 -16.12
C GLN A 180 20.07 -8.98 -15.18
N VAL A 181 20.36 -9.86 -14.22
CA VAL A 181 21.68 -10.08 -13.59
C VAL A 181 22.75 -10.23 -14.69
N PRO A 182 23.96 -9.64 -14.54
CA PRO A 182 25.01 -9.68 -15.56
C PRO A 182 25.42 -11.09 -16.02
N ASP A 183 25.74 -11.21 -17.30
CA ASP A 183 26.18 -12.42 -18.01
C ASP A 183 27.40 -13.10 -17.35
N GLU A 184 27.17 -14.11 -16.50
CA GLU A 184 28.20 -15.09 -16.14
C GLU A 184 28.31 -16.14 -17.25
N ARG A 185 29.50 -16.24 -17.86
CA ARG A 185 29.81 -16.99 -19.10
C ARG A 185 29.68 -18.52 -19.03
N GLU A 186 29.01 -19.11 -18.05
CA GLU A 186 28.88 -20.58 -17.93
C GLU A 186 27.50 -21.11 -17.52
N ARG A 187 26.39 -20.39 -17.77
CA ARG A 187 25.05 -21.01 -17.74
C ARG A 187 24.49 -21.25 -19.14
N VAL A 188 24.02 -22.47 -19.38
CA VAL A 188 23.17 -22.82 -20.52
C VAL A 188 21.93 -21.91 -20.49
N LEU A 189 21.86 -20.93 -21.39
CA LEU A 189 20.92 -19.80 -21.43
C LEU A 189 19.41 -20.14 -21.67
N ASP A 190 18.99 -21.39 -21.44
CA ASP A 190 17.77 -21.94 -22.07
C ASP A 190 16.54 -22.10 -21.15
N ASP A 191 16.62 -21.78 -19.85
CA ASP A 191 15.51 -22.03 -18.88
C ASP A 191 14.96 -20.77 -18.19
N ARG A 192 15.40 -19.56 -18.56
CA ARG A 192 14.88 -18.31 -17.95
C ARG A 192 13.61 -17.87 -18.65
N GLN A 193 12.60 -17.45 -17.87
CA GLN A 193 11.40 -16.82 -18.39
C GLN A 193 11.77 -15.56 -19.18
N ARG A 194 11.19 -15.38 -20.37
CA ARG A 194 11.39 -14.20 -21.23
C ARG A 194 10.04 -13.61 -21.60
N SER A 195 10.00 -12.32 -21.88
CA SER A 195 8.81 -11.65 -22.38
C SER A 195 9.14 -10.64 -23.46
N TRP A 196 8.15 -10.31 -24.29
CA TRP A 196 8.26 -9.28 -25.31
C TRP A 196 7.13 -8.28 -25.16
N SER A 197 7.51 -7.01 -25.16
CA SER A 197 6.61 -5.88 -24.97
C SER A 197 6.71 -4.91 -26.15
N LEU A 198 5.58 -4.36 -26.54
CA LEU A 198 5.52 -3.20 -27.43
C LEU A 198 5.87 -1.96 -26.62
N VAL A 199 6.90 -1.24 -27.04
CA VAL A 199 7.34 0.01 -26.38
C VAL A 199 7.66 1.08 -27.42
N SER A 200 7.46 2.35 -27.05
CA SER A 200 7.80 3.49 -27.91
C SER A 200 9.31 3.81 -27.87
N HIS A 201 9.87 4.31 -28.97
CA HIS A 201 11.27 4.73 -29.09
C HIS A 201 11.49 6.24 -29.26
N GLN A 202 10.50 7.11 -28.99
CA GLN A 202 10.77 8.55 -29.06
C GLN A 202 11.68 9.02 -27.90
N PRO A 203 12.86 9.62 -28.16
CA PRO A 203 13.58 10.38 -27.15
C PRO A 203 12.74 11.62 -26.79
N GLN A 204 12.52 11.87 -25.50
CA GLN A 204 11.91 13.12 -25.08
C GLN A 204 12.77 14.31 -25.56
N PRO A 205 12.17 15.36 -26.15
CA PRO A 205 12.88 16.62 -26.30
C PRO A 205 13.20 17.18 -24.92
N SER A 206 14.48 17.29 -24.59
CA SER A 206 14.97 17.97 -23.39
C SER A 206 14.35 19.38 -23.26
N PRO A 207 13.97 19.82 -22.05
CA PRO A 207 13.50 21.18 -21.83
C PRO A 207 14.56 22.17 -22.29
N LYS A 208 14.22 23.02 -23.27
CA LYS A 208 15.05 24.18 -23.60
C LYS A 208 15.02 25.13 -22.40
N SER A 209 16.20 25.47 -21.90
CA SER A 209 16.43 26.59 -21.00
C SER A 209 15.84 27.87 -21.61
N GLN A 210 14.86 28.44 -20.92
CA GLN A 210 14.30 29.75 -21.26
C GLN A 210 15.17 30.85 -20.62
N PRO A 211 15.52 31.92 -21.33
CA PRO A 211 16.41 32.97 -20.80
C PRO A 211 15.76 33.77 -19.66
N GLU A 212 16.61 34.28 -18.77
CA GLU A 212 16.31 35.27 -17.74
C GLU A 212 15.33 36.34 -18.21
N SER A 213 14.34 36.63 -17.36
CA SER A 213 13.47 37.80 -17.49
C SER A 213 14.01 38.92 -16.59
N GLU A 214 14.38 40.04 -17.22
CA GLU A 214 14.51 41.34 -16.54
C GLU A 214 13.17 42.14 -16.64
N PRO A 215 12.96 43.18 -15.82
CA PRO A 215 11.76 43.30 -14.99
C PRO A 215 10.60 44.06 -15.61
N ASN A 216 9.43 43.76 -15.05
CA ASN A 216 8.09 44.26 -15.34
C ASN A 216 7.89 45.77 -15.05
N PRO A 217 6.98 46.45 -15.76
CA PRO A 217 6.19 47.54 -15.19
C PRO A 217 4.74 47.15 -14.93
N GLN A 218 4.31 47.45 -13.71
CA GLN A 218 2.99 47.30 -13.09
C GLN A 218 1.79 47.74 -13.96
N THR A 219 0.63 47.08 -13.81
CA THR A 219 -0.59 47.59 -13.10
C THR A 219 -1.85 46.72 -13.37
N PRO A 220 -2.90 46.79 -12.53
CA PRO A 220 -3.75 45.65 -12.17
C PRO A 220 -5.19 45.74 -12.69
N VAL A 221 -5.88 44.61 -12.91
CA VAL A 221 -7.34 44.57 -12.67
C VAL A 221 -7.93 43.15 -12.48
N SER A 222 -8.65 43.03 -11.37
CA SER A 222 -9.87 42.27 -11.05
C SER A 222 -10.40 41.20 -12.02
N SER A 223 -10.66 40.03 -11.43
CA SER A 223 -11.44 38.91 -11.96
C SER A 223 -12.96 39.12 -11.80
N THR A 224 -13.72 38.75 -12.83
CA THR A 224 -15.10 38.26 -12.72
C THR A 224 -15.36 37.19 -13.79
N LEU A 225 -16.04 36.13 -13.35
CA LEU A 225 -16.31 34.84 -14.00
C LEU A 225 -17.30 34.90 -15.18
N SER A 226 -16.99 34.10 -16.23
CA SER A 226 -17.80 33.13 -17.05
C SER A 226 -19.25 33.45 -17.49
N PRO A 227 -19.90 32.70 -18.44
CA PRO A 227 -19.46 31.58 -19.30
C PRO A 227 -19.90 31.70 -20.80
N THR A 228 -19.53 30.72 -21.64
CA THR A 228 -20.43 29.86 -22.48
C THR A 228 -19.81 29.51 -23.85
N ALA A 229 -20.03 28.25 -24.22
CA ALA A 229 -19.51 27.43 -25.31
C ALA A 229 -19.83 27.87 -26.75
N ALA A 230 -19.02 27.39 -27.71
CA ALA A 230 -19.47 26.58 -28.87
C ALA A 230 -18.32 26.20 -29.84
N VAL A 231 -17.99 24.91 -29.88
CA VAL A 231 -17.95 24.00 -31.06
C VAL A 231 -17.92 24.65 -32.47
N ASN A 232 -16.87 24.44 -33.28
CA ASN A 232 -16.78 23.41 -34.36
C ASN A 232 -15.57 23.60 -35.33
N THR A 233 -14.78 22.53 -35.44
CA THR A 233 -14.23 21.80 -36.62
C THR A 233 -13.79 22.44 -37.95
N GLU A 234 -12.78 21.74 -38.51
CA GLU A 234 -12.34 21.57 -39.92
C GLU A 234 -11.38 22.62 -40.49
N GLN A 235 -10.38 22.30 -41.33
CA GLN A 235 -9.59 21.12 -41.68
C GLN A 235 -8.55 21.65 -42.69
N LEU A 236 -7.27 21.31 -42.55
CA LEU A 236 -6.19 21.69 -43.48
C LEU A 236 -5.70 20.47 -44.25
N GLN A 237 -5.43 20.65 -45.53
CA GLN A 237 -4.47 19.86 -46.34
C GLN A 237 -4.19 20.60 -47.65
N PRO A 238 -3.16 20.23 -48.45
CA PRO A 238 -1.85 19.65 -48.12
C PRO A 238 -0.70 20.38 -48.89
N ASN A 239 0.57 20.08 -48.58
CA ASN A 239 1.62 19.99 -49.62
C ASN A 239 2.93 19.33 -49.12
N ILE A 240 3.44 18.43 -49.96
CA ILE A 240 4.74 17.71 -50.00
C ILE A 240 5.28 18.03 -51.42
N PRO A 241 6.60 18.22 -51.74
CA PRO A 241 7.68 17.23 -51.54
C PRO A 241 9.15 17.69 -51.34
N HIS A 242 9.91 16.78 -50.69
CA HIS A 242 11.31 16.27 -50.88
C HIS A 242 12.18 16.74 -52.08
N PRO A 243 13.47 16.32 -52.23
CA PRO A 243 14.56 15.94 -51.30
C PRO A 243 15.97 16.49 -51.73
N ALA A 244 17.04 16.24 -50.96
CA ALA A 244 18.30 15.63 -51.44
C ALA A 244 19.43 15.60 -50.39
N SER A 245 20.14 14.46 -50.41
CA SER A 245 21.43 14.06 -49.79
C SER A 245 22.62 14.96 -50.21
N SER A 246 23.87 14.89 -49.71
CA SER A 246 24.72 13.78 -49.25
C SER A 246 26.07 14.31 -48.70
N SER A 247 26.70 13.51 -47.81
CA SER A 247 28.14 13.14 -47.76
C SER A 247 29.21 14.15 -47.28
N LEU A 248 29.95 13.80 -46.22
CA LEU A 248 31.34 13.27 -46.25
C LEU A 248 31.95 13.22 -44.83
N GLU A 249 32.41 12.05 -44.39
CA GLU A 249 33.35 11.83 -43.27
C GLU A 249 34.82 12.07 -43.74
N PRO A 250 35.93 11.71 -43.01
CA PRO A 250 36.11 11.20 -41.64
C PRO A 250 37.36 11.78 -40.88
N ASN A 251 37.55 11.37 -39.60
CA ASN A 251 38.81 10.81 -39.02
C ASN A 251 39.08 11.17 -37.52
N SER A 252 38.86 10.17 -36.65
CA SER A 252 39.83 9.53 -35.73
C SER A 252 40.52 10.29 -34.56
N ASN A 253 40.19 9.96 -33.30
CA ASN A 253 40.95 8.99 -32.45
C ASN A 253 40.52 8.97 -30.95
N SER A 254 39.97 7.82 -30.53
CA SER A 254 40.28 6.98 -29.35
C SER A 254 40.77 7.56 -28.00
N THR A 255 40.13 7.18 -26.88
CA THR A 255 40.52 6.03 -26.03
C THR A 255 39.62 5.85 -24.78
N LEU A 256 39.53 4.58 -24.34
CA LEU A 256 38.63 3.95 -23.38
C LEU A 256 39.12 4.03 -21.92
N PHE A 257 38.19 3.97 -20.96
CA PHE A 257 38.44 3.40 -19.62
C PHE A 257 37.30 2.44 -19.23
N VAL A 258 37.73 1.31 -18.68
CA VAL A 258 36.97 0.09 -18.38
C VAL A 258 36.76 0.00 -16.86
N ASN A 259 35.55 -0.34 -16.44
CA ASN A 259 35.19 -0.76 -15.09
C ASN A 259 35.57 -2.23 -14.86
N ALA A 260 36.01 -2.56 -13.65
CA ALA A 260 35.91 -3.91 -13.10
C ALA A 260 35.83 -3.86 -11.57
N ASN A 261 34.79 -4.51 -11.03
CA ASN A 261 34.69 -4.92 -9.63
C ASN A 261 34.55 -6.45 -9.59
N THR A 262 34.79 -6.99 -8.38
CA THR A 262 34.42 -8.32 -7.82
C THR A 262 35.51 -9.40 -7.79
N LEU A 263 35.82 -9.93 -6.58
CA LEU A 263 35.21 -11.16 -6.04
C LEU A 263 35.74 -11.55 -4.63
N THR A 264 34.84 -12.18 -3.86
CA THR A 264 34.94 -12.90 -2.57
C THR A 264 35.60 -14.31 -2.76
N ALA A 265 35.94 -15.20 -1.81
CA ALA A 265 35.36 -15.62 -0.52
C ALA A 265 36.26 -16.67 0.23
N SER A 266 35.89 -16.99 1.49
CA SER A 266 35.78 -18.35 2.10
C SER A 266 36.63 -18.74 3.36
N GLU A 267 35.95 -19.49 4.25
CA GLU A 267 36.19 -19.92 5.65
C GLU A 267 37.21 -21.09 5.80
N ILE A 268 37.76 -21.52 6.97
CA ILE A 268 37.15 -22.25 8.13
C ILE A 268 38.16 -22.32 9.33
N ALA A 269 37.59 -22.47 10.54
CA ALA A 269 38.07 -22.49 11.93
C ALA A 269 39.12 -23.54 12.42
N THR A 270 39.74 -23.29 13.59
CA THR A 270 39.78 -24.18 14.81
C THR A 270 40.54 -23.56 16.01
N GLY A 271 39.94 -23.60 17.23
CA GLY A 271 40.58 -24.05 18.49
C GLY A 271 41.38 -23.08 19.42
N THR A 272 40.77 -22.68 20.54
CA THR A 272 41.33 -22.11 21.81
C THR A 272 41.92 -23.20 22.76
N PRO A 273 42.56 -22.95 23.95
CA PRO A 273 42.86 -21.70 24.70
C PRO A 273 44.27 -21.60 25.42
N VAL A 274 44.49 -20.47 26.13
CA VAL A 274 45.07 -20.28 27.50
C VAL A 274 46.22 -19.24 27.65
N SER A 275 46.08 -18.43 28.73
CA SER A 275 46.99 -17.43 29.35
C SER A 275 46.93 -16.04 28.72
N GLY A 276 46.54 -14.94 29.36
CA GLY A 276 46.39 -14.58 30.77
C GLY A 276 46.60 -13.05 30.88
N GLU A 277 45.54 -12.32 31.26
CA GLU A 277 45.50 -11.06 32.05
C GLU A 277 46.81 -10.21 32.19
N ILE A 278 46.90 -8.92 31.84
CA ILE A 278 46.39 -7.71 32.55
C ILE A 278 46.71 -6.41 31.76
N LEU A 279 45.83 -5.43 31.97
CA LEU A 279 45.76 -3.97 31.74
C LEU A 279 47.00 -3.07 31.51
N THR A 280 46.64 -1.92 30.89
CA THR A 280 47.25 -0.56 30.90
C THR A 280 48.37 -0.24 29.91
N ARG A 281 48.18 0.85 29.14
CA ARG A 281 49.30 1.60 28.56
C ARG A 281 48.96 3.07 28.41
N GLU A 282 49.58 3.87 29.28
CA GLU A 282 49.78 5.31 29.17
C GLU A 282 50.69 5.66 27.98
N MET A 283 50.51 6.90 27.49
CA MET A 283 51.35 7.57 26.51
C MET A 283 52.53 8.27 27.19
N THR A 284 53.72 8.16 26.60
CA THR A 284 54.81 9.17 26.49
C THR A 284 55.96 8.56 25.65
N PRO A 285 56.99 9.31 25.19
CA PRO A 285 56.97 10.56 24.43
C PRO A 285 57.84 10.46 23.13
N GLN A 286 57.81 11.52 22.33
CA GLN A 286 58.48 11.72 21.03
C GLN A 286 59.94 12.22 21.17
N PRO A 287 60.86 11.95 20.21
CA PRO A 287 62.18 12.61 20.15
C PRO A 287 62.26 13.76 19.14
N GLU A 288 63.17 14.71 19.42
CA GLU A 288 63.52 15.92 18.64
C GLU A 288 64.15 15.64 17.26
N PRO A 289 64.31 16.68 16.42
CA PRO A 289 65.67 17.23 16.27
C PRO A 289 65.83 18.76 16.08
N HIS A 290 66.97 19.22 16.59
CA HIS A 290 67.92 20.24 16.09
C HIS A 290 67.59 21.75 16.08
N SER A 291 68.41 22.45 16.88
CA SER A 291 68.64 23.89 16.99
C SER A 291 69.44 24.50 15.82
N LEU A 292 69.02 25.67 15.35
CA LEU A 292 69.92 26.73 14.88
C LEU A 292 69.39 28.09 15.36
N ASP A 293 70.27 28.85 15.99
CA ASP A 293 70.07 30.19 16.55
C ASP A 293 69.67 31.22 15.49
N GLU A 294 68.56 31.94 15.71
CA GLU A 294 68.45 33.36 15.37
C GLU A 294 67.85 34.12 16.56
N LYS A 295 68.45 35.28 16.86
CA LYS A 295 68.17 36.15 18.00
C LYS A 295 66.70 36.63 18.05
N PRO A 296 66.19 36.97 19.25
CA PRO A 296 64.81 37.40 19.43
C PRO A 296 64.54 38.73 18.71
N VAL A 297 63.56 38.72 17.82
CA VAL A 297 62.85 39.93 17.37
C VAL A 297 61.82 40.26 18.47
N PRO A 298 61.68 41.51 18.92
CA PRO A 298 60.76 41.85 20.00
C PRO A 298 59.33 41.52 19.60
N VAL A 299 58.61 40.83 20.50
CA VAL A 299 57.14 40.83 20.48
C VAL A 299 56.72 42.29 20.68
N ALA A 300 56.09 42.87 19.66
CA ALA A 300 55.46 44.17 19.81
C ALA A 300 54.34 44.03 20.86
N GLU A 301 54.48 44.74 21.97
CA GLU A 301 53.40 44.96 22.94
C GLU A 301 52.19 45.50 22.18
N ALA A 302 51.06 44.80 22.31
CA ALA A 302 49.76 45.33 21.92
C ALA A 302 49.48 46.54 22.81
N LEU A 303 49.47 47.74 22.22
CA LEU A 303 49.06 48.97 22.87
C LEU A 303 47.53 49.05 22.78
N THR A 304 46.81 48.51 23.76
CA THR A 304 45.39 48.81 23.98
C THR A 304 45.25 50.06 24.88
N GLU A 305 44.35 50.98 24.53
CA GLU A 305 43.96 52.10 25.41
C GLU A 305 43.09 51.55 26.57
N ALA A 306 43.70 51.30 27.74
CA ALA A 306 42.99 50.92 28.96
C ALA A 306 42.40 52.17 29.65
N ILE A 307 41.09 52.19 29.88
CA ILE A 307 40.38 53.26 30.60
C ILE A 307 40.11 52.79 32.04
N GLU A 308 40.94 53.21 33.01
CA GLU A 308 40.79 52.88 34.43
C GLU A 308 40.39 54.11 35.27
N HIS A 309 39.09 54.46 35.43
CA HIS A 309 38.62 55.36 36.52
C HIS A 309 37.09 55.38 36.75
N LYS A 310 36.70 55.35 38.04
CA LYS A 310 35.38 55.12 38.67
C LYS A 310 34.20 56.11 38.41
N GLU A 311 34.14 56.79 37.27
CA GLU A 311 32.97 57.63 36.89
C GLU A 311 32.46 57.26 35.48
N LYS A 312 31.19 57.59 35.17
CA LYS A 312 30.58 57.30 33.85
C LYS A 312 31.31 58.07 32.74
N GLN A 313 32.11 57.39 31.93
CA GLN A 313 32.95 57.99 30.89
C GLN A 313 32.33 57.89 29.50
N ASN A 314 32.74 58.79 28.60
CA ASN A 314 32.32 58.75 27.20
C ASN A 314 33.49 58.41 26.29
N LEU A 315 33.24 57.63 25.23
CA LEU A 315 34.20 57.48 24.14
C LEU A 315 34.36 58.81 23.40
N GLU A 316 35.59 59.31 23.31
CA GLU A 316 35.89 60.65 22.77
C GLU A 316 36.20 60.64 21.26
N LYS A 317 36.65 59.51 20.71
CA LYS A 317 37.01 59.38 19.29
C LYS A 317 35.87 58.77 18.47
N GLU A 318 35.75 59.20 17.22
CA GLU A 318 34.83 58.58 16.26
C GLU A 318 35.43 57.33 15.59
N ILE A 319 36.76 57.17 15.60
CA ILE A 319 37.46 56.06 14.93
C ILE A 319 38.52 55.45 15.86
N TYR A 320 38.46 54.13 16.04
CA TYR A 320 39.44 53.31 16.76
C TYR A 320 39.95 52.19 15.83
N ASN A 321 41.25 52.16 15.56
CA ASN A 321 41.87 51.17 14.65
C ASN A 321 42.63 50.04 15.37
N GLU A 322 42.67 50.08 16.71
CA GLU A 322 43.40 49.13 17.56
C GLU A 322 42.49 48.44 18.58
N GLY A 323 41.16 48.64 18.46
CA GLY A 323 40.17 48.12 19.39
C GLY A 323 39.89 49.04 20.58
N ILE A 324 38.99 48.61 21.46
CA ILE A 324 38.58 49.28 22.70
C ILE A 324 38.59 48.24 23.82
N GLU A 325 39.20 48.57 24.96
CA GLU A 325 39.22 47.70 26.14
C GLU A 325 38.64 48.46 27.35
N VAL A 326 37.59 47.89 27.97
CA VAL A 326 36.93 48.45 29.15
C VAL A 326 36.98 47.42 30.28
N THR A 327 37.82 47.68 31.27
CA THR A 327 38.02 46.77 32.42
C THR A 327 37.71 47.46 33.74
N GLY A 328 37.60 46.68 34.82
CA GLY A 328 37.31 47.16 36.17
C GLY A 328 35.87 47.64 36.37
N GLN A 329 35.53 48.24 37.51
CA GLN A 329 34.17 48.75 37.79
C GLN A 329 33.81 50.05 37.02
N ASN A 330 34.28 50.19 35.78
CA ASN A 330 34.10 51.39 34.96
C ASN A 330 32.82 51.31 34.15
N ALA A 331 32.19 52.46 33.90
CA ALA A 331 30.99 52.56 33.05
C ALA A 331 31.28 53.47 31.86
N VAL A 332 31.24 52.94 30.64
CA VAL A 332 31.58 53.67 29.40
C VAL A 332 30.36 53.72 28.47
N GLU A 333 30.10 54.88 27.84
CA GLU A 333 29.09 55.04 26.79
C GLU A 333 29.61 55.81 25.56
N ASN A 334 29.01 55.63 24.38
CA ASN A 334 29.28 56.53 23.24
C ASN A 334 28.20 57.64 23.14
N LYS A 335 28.60 58.83 22.65
CA LYS A 335 27.69 59.98 22.42
C LYS A 335 27.39 60.26 20.94
N GLY A 336 28.12 59.62 20.04
CA GLY A 336 28.17 59.93 18.61
C GLY A 336 28.38 58.70 17.72
N ALA A 337 28.66 58.95 16.44
CA ALA A 337 29.11 57.91 15.53
C ALA A 337 30.41 57.27 16.05
N LEU A 338 30.58 55.98 15.79
CA LEU A 338 31.75 55.21 16.24
C LEU A 338 32.11 54.15 15.20
N SER A 339 33.38 54.08 14.83
CA SER A 339 33.92 53.01 13.98
C SER A 339 35.10 52.35 14.67
N VAL A 340 34.98 51.04 14.92
CA VAL A 340 36.05 50.24 15.53
C VAL A 340 36.50 49.19 14.53
N THR A 341 37.79 49.13 14.22
CA THR A 341 38.35 48.15 13.29
C THR A 341 39.59 47.47 13.86
N THR A 342 39.67 46.14 13.79
CA THR A 342 40.89 45.37 14.10
C THR A 342 41.22 44.41 12.95
N ARG A 343 42.52 44.15 12.74
CA ARG A 343 43.00 43.35 11.60
C ARG A 343 43.88 42.15 11.96
N ASN A 344 44.48 42.15 13.14
CA ASN A 344 45.39 41.10 13.58
C ASN A 344 44.62 39.85 14.01
N GLN A 345 45.26 38.68 13.96
CA GLN A 345 44.70 37.45 14.53
C GLN A 345 44.52 37.61 16.05
N ASN A 346 43.52 36.95 16.62
CA ASN A 346 43.20 37.02 18.05
C ASN A 346 43.00 38.46 18.57
N SER A 347 42.41 39.35 17.76
CA SER A 347 42.28 40.78 18.10
C SER A 347 40.81 41.19 18.16
N PRO A 348 40.14 41.06 19.33
CA PRO A 348 38.79 41.54 19.51
C PRO A 348 38.70 43.04 19.22
N ALA A 349 37.61 43.49 18.59
CA ALA A 349 37.43 44.94 18.38
C ALA A 349 37.00 45.67 19.65
N VAL A 350 36.15 45.06 20.49
CA VAL A 350 35.79 45.62 21.80
C VAL A 350 35.78 44.53 22.85
N THR A 351 36.48 44.74 23.96
CA THR A 351 36.51 43.84 25.12
C THR A 351 36.00 44.57 26.35
N VAL A 352 35.12 43.91 27.11
CA VAL A 352 34.57 44.40 28.38
C VAL A 352 34.76 43.31 29.43
N SER A 353 35.41 43.63 30.55
CA SER A 353 35.74 42.63 31.58
C SER A 353 35.72 43.18 33.01
N ASP A 354 35.93 42.30 33.99
CA ASP A 354 36.19 42.63 35.40
C ASP A 354 35.14 43.52 36.08
N GLY A 355 33.86 43.29 35.76
CA GLY A 355 32.73 44.00 36.35
C GLY A 355 32.42 45.36 35.70
N ALA A 356 32.96 45.61 34.49
CA ALA A 356 32.73 46.82 33.74
C ALA A 356 31.34 46.88 33.10
N THR A 357 30.87 48.10 32.82
CA THR A 357 29.66 48.36 32.04
C THR A 357 30.01 49.12 30.75
N LEU A 358 29.57 48.62 29.59
CA LEU A 358 29.67 49.33 28.32
C LEU A 358 28.29 49.52 27.68
N ILE A 359 28.02 50.73 27.17
CA ILE A 359 26.81 51.06 26.41
C ILE A 359 27.21 51.62 25.03
N LEU A 360 26.98 50.84 23.99
CA LEU A 360 27.09 51.24 22.59
C LEU A 360 25.69 51.48 22.01
N LYS A 361 25.40 52.71 21.57
CA LYS A 361 24.12 53.16 21.02
C LYS A 361 24.32 53.85 19.67
N GLY A 362 23.74 53.28 18.63
CA GLY A 362 23.67 53.86 17.29
C GLY A 362 22.33 54.54 16.98
N ALA A 363 22.33 55.34 15.92
CA ALA A 363 21.15 55.95 15.31
C ALA A 363 21.37 56.10 13.79
N GLN A 364 20.31 56.39 13.01
CA GLN A 364 20.43 56.55 11.55
C GLN A 364 21.42 57.66 11.14
N ASP A 365 21.55 58.70 11.94
CA ASP A 365 22.47 59.82 11.77
C ASP A 365 23.82 59.63 12.49
N LYS A 366 23.94 58.59 13.33
CA LYS A 366 25.10 58.28 14.16
C LYS A 366 25.38 56.78 14.15
N LEU A 367 25.98 56.31 13.05
CA LEU A 367 26.26 54.89 12.86
C LEU A 367 27.33 54.41 13.85
N VAL A 368 27.11 53.23 14.45
CA VAL A 368 28.12 52.51 15.22
C VAL A 368 28.49 51.24 14.47
N THR A 369 29.73 51.16 13.97
CA THR A 369 30.24 50.04 13.17
C THR A 369 31.44 49.37 13.83
N VAL A 370 31.43 48.06 13.88
CA VAL A 370 32.52 47.24 14.43
C VAL A 370 32.95 46.25 13.34
N THR A 371 34.22 46.27 12.96
CA THR A 371 34.76 45.39 11.91
C THR A 371 36.01 44.65 12.36
N THR A 372 36.04 43.33 12.21
CA THR A 372 37.25 42.53 12.41
C THR A 372 37.62 41.77 11.14
N SER A 373 38.91 41.49 10.93
CA SER A 373 39.38 40.69 9.79
C SER A 373 40.38 39.59 10.10
N GLY A 374 40.99 39.59 11.28
CA GLY A 374 41.85 38.49 11.71
C GLY A 374 41.02 37.25 12.07
N ASN A 375 41.60 36.06 11.91
CA ASN A 375 40.99 34.84 12.44
C ASN A 375 40.87 34.93 13.97
N THR A 376 39.91 34.19 14.53
CA THR A 376 39.65 34.12 15.98
C THR A 376 39.55 35.50 16.64
N SER A 377 38.94 36.46 15.93
CA SER A 377 38.89 37.88 16.33
C SER A 377 37.44 38.34 16.48
N PRO A 378 36.87 38.26 17.69
CA PRO A 378 35.49 38.64 17.94
C PRO A 378 35.22 40.13 17.69
N GLY A 379 34.02 40.49 17.25
CA GLY A 379 33.59 41.88 17.18
C GLY A 379 33.49 42.50 18.58
N LEU A 380 32.64 41.93 19.42
CA LEU A 380 32.40 42.37 20.79
C LEU A 380 32.57 41.20 21.77
N VAL A 381 33.26 41.41 22.89
CA VAL A 381 33.45 40.39 23.95
C VAL A 381 33.09 41.00 25.30
N ALA A 382 32.25 40.29 26.07
CA ALA A 382 32.00 40.56 27.47
C ALA A 382 32.33 39.32 28.31
N SER A 383 33.19 39.45 29.32
CA SER A 383 33.61 38.34 30.19
C SER A 383 33.59 38.75 31.66
N GLY A 384 33.24 37.80 32.53
CA GLY A 384 33.36 37.94 33.98
C GLY A 384 32.08 38.36 34.69
N THR A 385 31.98 37.97 35.96
CA THR A 385 30.80 38.23 36.79
C THR A 385 30.63 39.73 37.05
N GLY A 386 29.40 40.22 36.87
CA GLY A 386 29.06 41.64 37.05
C GLY A 386 29.41 42.53 35.85
N THR A 387 30.03 41.97 34.81
CA THR A 387 30.26 42.67 33.55
C THR A 387 28.95 42.82 32.77
N GLU A 388 28.66 44.03 32.29
CA GLU A 388 27.46 44.37 31.54
C GLU A 388 27.79 45.03 30.19
N MET A 389 27.21 44.56 29.10
CA MET A 389 27.33 45.20 27.79
C MET A 389 25.94 45.44 27.18
N THR A 390 25.68 46.66 26.74
CA THR A 390 24.50 47.03 25.95
C THR A 390 24.92 47.46 24.56
N ALA A 391 24.36 46.83 23.52
CA ALA A 391 24.57 47.16 22.12
C ALA A 391 23.21 47.44 21.44
N ASP A 392 22.93 48.69 21.10
CA ASP A 392 21.67 49.12 20.49
C ASP A 392 21.92 49.77 19.13
N LYS A 393 21.28 49.25 18.07
CA LYS A 393 21.39 49.73 16.68
C LYS A 393 22.82 49.82 16.16
N ILE A 394 23.59 48.76 16.37
CA ILE A 394 24.98 48.66 15.89
C ILE A 394 25.11 47.72 14.70
N HIS A 395 26.17 47.89 13.91
CA HIS A 395 26.54 46.99 12.81
C HIS A 395 27.89 46.33 13.10
N VAL A 396 27.88 45.00 13.27
CA VAL A 396 29.09 44.20 13.49
C VAL A 396 29.37 43.36 12.25
N THR A 397 30.62 43.38 11.76
CA THR A 397 31.08 42.56 10.64
C THR A 397 32.40 41.87 10.98
N THR A 398 32.45 40.54 10.94
CA THR A 398 33.70 39.79 11.15
C THR A 398 34.07 38.99 9.89
N ASN A 399 35.26 39.23 9.34
CA ASN A 399 35.69 38.59 8.09
C ASN A 399 36.63 37.40 8.31
N GLY A 400 37.25 37.28 9.49
CA GLY A 400 38.14 36.17 9.81
C GLY A 400 37.39 34.88 10.14
N GLY A 401 38.07 33.74 9.94
CA GLY A 401 37.55 32.42 10.35
C GLY A 401 37.49 32.26 11.87
N ASP A 402 36.66 31.34 12.34
CA ASP A 402 36.45 30.98 13.75
C ASP A 402 36.27 32.20 14.67
N SER A 403 35.57 33.22 14.17
CA SER A 403 35.36 34.49 14.88
C SER A 403 33.91 34.64 15.31
N GLU A 404 33.67 35.44 16.35
CA GLU A 404 32.33 35.75 16.84
C GLU A 404 31.90 37.17 16.55
N GLY A 405 30.64 37.40 16.18
CA GLY A 405 30.11 38.75 16.11
C GLY A 405 30.06 39.39 17.49
N LEU A 406 29.41 38.69 18.42
CA LEU A 406 29.34 39.05 19.83
C LEU A 406 29.51 37.80 20.69
N LYS A 407 30.35 37.91 21.72
CA LYS A 407 30.66 36.85 22.66
C LYS A 407 30.38 37.29 24.10
N SER A 408 29.71 36.44 24.87
CA SER A 408 29.49 36.59 26.31
C SER A 408 29.97 35.35 27.06
N GLU A 409 30.75 35.52 28.12
CA GLU A 409 31.29 34.40 28.90
C GLU A 409 31.44 34.72 30.40
N ASP A 410 31.63 33.68 31.21
CA ASP A 410 32.01 33.74 32.63
C ASP A 410 31.11 34.64 33.51
N GLY A 411 29.79 34.56 33.31
CA GLY A 411 28.80 35.28 34.11
C GLY A 411 28.47 36.71 33.63
N ALA A 412 29.00 37.13 32.49
CA ALA A 412 28.68 38.42 31.89
C ALA A 412 27.20 38.51 31.45
N THR A 413 26.64 39.72 31.52
CA THR A 413 25.29 40.03 31.01
C THR A 413 25.37 40.91 29.78
N VAL A 414 24.79 40.46 28.67
CA VAL A 414 24.80 41.21 27.41
C VAL A 414 23.38 41.43 26.89
N ILE A 415 23.07 42.69 26.54
CA ILE A 415 21.81 43.11 25.96
C ILE A 415 22.09 43.67 24.56
N VAL A 416 21.46 43.10 23.54
CA VAL A 416 21.60 43.54 22.15
C VAL A 416 20.23 43.87 21.59
N THR A 417 20.06 45.03 20.96
CA THR A 417 18.78 45.45 20.40
C THR A 417 18.96 46.11 19.04
N GLY A 418 18.06 45.85 18.08
CA GLY A 418 17.97 46.58 16.81
C GLY A 418 19.23 46.51 15.94
N SER A 419 20.08 45.51 16.13
CA SER A 419 21.45 45.47 15.60
C SER A 419 21.62 44.43 14.50
N LYS A 420 22.56 44.69 13.58
CA LYS A 420 22.96 43.75 12.53
C LYS A 420 24.33 43.16 12.84
N ILE A 421 24.43 41.84 12.84
CA ILE A 421 25.65 41.09 13.09
C ILE A 421 25.90 40.18 11.88
N SER A 422 27.06 40.30 11.25
CA SER A 422 27.37 39.56 10.02
C SER A 422 28.77 38.98 10.04
N GLY A 423 28.94 37.80 9.45
CA GLY A 423 30.23 37.13 9.34
C GLY A 423 30.42 36.38 8.03
N LYS A 424 31.67 36.38 7.55
CA LYS A 424 32.05 35.74 6.27
C LYS A 424 33.03 34.59 6.40
N GLY A 425 33.77 34.51 7.51
CA GLY A 425 34.73 33.43 7.73
C GLY A 425 34.05 32.12 8.10
N ASP A 426 34.68 30.99 7.75
CA ASP A 426 34.25 29.67 8.17
C ASP A 426 34.25 29.57 9.71
N GLY A 427 33.30 28.83 10.27
CA GLY A 427 33.14 28.66 11.72
C GLY A 427 32.55 29.87 12.46
N PHE A 428 32.20 30.95 11.74
CA PHE A 428 31.64 32.18 12.34
C PHE A 428 30.46 31.89 13.27
N SER A 429 30.47 32.50 14.46
CA SER A 429 29.30 32.49 15.34
C SER A 429 28.74 33.91 15.51
N GLY A 430 27.50 34.15 15.09
CA GLY A 430 26.88 35.47 15.18
C GLY A 430 26.82 35.97 16.62
N LEU A 431 26.07 35.27 17.46
CA LEU A 431 26.06 35.45 18.91
C LEU A 431 26.58 34.17 19.58
N LEU A 432 27.53 34.31 20.50
CA LEU A 432 28.02 33.22 21.35
C LEU A 432 27.80 33.59 22.83
N SER A 433 27.17 32.69 23.58
CA SER A 433 27.07 32.76 25.03
C SER A 433 27.55 31.46 25.65
N GLU A 434 28.49 31.55 26.59
CA GLU A 434 29.15 30.40 27.20
C GLU A 434 29.25 30.54 28.73
N GLY A 435 29.28 29.40 29.42
CA GLY A 435 29.38 29.37 30.88
C GLY A 435 28.07 29.79 31.53
N ASP A 436 28.14 30.53 32.62
CA ASP A 436 27.01 31.10 33.36
C ASP A 436 26.57 32.49 32.85
N ALA A 437 26.97 32.85 31.63
CA ALA A 437 26.61 34.12 30.99
C ALA A 437 25.12 34.23 30.63
N ASN A 438 24.63 35.48 30.57
CA ASN A 438 23.25 35.82 30.23
C ASN A 438 23.22 36.73 29.00
N LEU A 439 22.58 36.29 27.92
CA LEU A 439 22.42 37.08 26.69
C LEU A 439 20.94 37.36 26.41
N ARG A 440 20.60 38.62 26.17
CA ARG A 440 19.26 39.06 25.74
C ARG A 440 19.35 39.79 24.41
N GLY A 441 18.67 39.26 23.39
CA GLY A 441 18.61 39.85 22.05
C GLY A 441 17.18 40.21 21.65
N ASN A 442 16.99 41.37 21.03
CA ASN A 442 15.70 41.78 20.49
C ASN A 442 15.85 42.51 19.14
N ASN A 443 15.02 42.18 18.15
CA ASN A 443 15.01 42.84 16.84
C ASN A 443 16.40 42.82 16.17
N LEU A 444 17.01 41.63 16.11
CA LEU A 444 18.34 41.43 15.56
C LEU A 444 18.29 40.87 14.14
N THR A 445 19.29 41.23 13.34
CA THR A 445 19.58 40.57 12.05
C THR A 445 20.94 39.91 12.14
N VAL A 446 21.00 38.58 12.07
CA VAL A 446 22.24 37.79 12.09
C VAL A 446 22.46 37.11 10.74
N GLU A 447 23.60 37.35 10.10
CA GLU A 447 23.94 36.79 8.78
C GLU A 447 25.28 36.05 8.82
N SER A 448 25.33 34.84 8.29
CA SER A 448 26.55 34.02 8.23
C SER A 448 26.76 33.43 6.84
N ASN A 449 27.91 33.70 6.23
CA ASN A 449 28.20 33.24 4.87
C ASN A 449 29.31 32.18 4.80
N GLY A 450 30.02 31.91 5.90
CA GLY A 450 31.07 30.89 5.96
C GLY A 450 30.50 29.50 6.26
N LYS A 451 31.27 28.45 5.89
CA LYS A 451 30.93 27.05 6.22
C LYS A 451 30.94 26.81 7.71
N ASP A 452 30.17 25.83 8.18
CA ASP A 452 30.11 25.43 9.60
C ASP A 452 29.74 26.58 10.57
N GLY A 453 29.11 27.64 10.02
CA GLY A 453 28.70 28.82 10.77
C GLY A 453 27.55 28.53 11.72
N ARG A 454 27.41 29.39 12.73
CA ARG A 454 26.35 29.33 13.74
C ARG A 454 25.73 30.70 13.88
N GLY A 455 24.42 30.82 13.70
CA GLY A 455 23.75 32.10 13.93
C GLY A 455 23.84 32.49 15.40
N ILE A 456 23.30 31.62 16.25
CA ILE A 456 23.26 31.77 17.70
C ILE A 456 23.80 30.50 18.34
N LYS A 457 24.78 30.63 19.23
CA LYS A 457 25.34 29.52 20.00
C LYS A 457 25.24 29.76 21.50
N ALA A 458 24.71 28.78 22.22
CA ALA A 458 24.67 28.76 23.68
C ALA A 458 25.37 27.50 24.21
N SER A 459 26.24 27.63 25.21
CA SER A 459 26.99 26.49 25.74
C SER A 459 27.31 26.58 27.23
N ARG A 460 27.61 25.41 27.82
CA ARG A 460 28.18 25.27 29.18
C ARG A 460 27.41 25.99 30.31
N GLY A 461 26.09 26.06 30.24
CA GLY A 461 25.24 26.66 31.29
C GLY A 461 24.57 27.97 30.89
N ALA A 462 24.85 28.48 29.69
CA ALA A 462 24.47 29.83 29.30
C ALA A 462 22.95 30.00 29.22
N GLN A 463 22.49 31.21 29.50
CA GLN A 463 21.09 31.61 29.45
C GLN A 463 20.89 32.61 28.31
N VAL A 464 20.21 32.21 27.24
CA VAL A 464 20.01 33.04 26.05
C VAL A 464 18.52 33.28 25.82
N ASN A 465 18.10 34.54 25.69
CA ASN A 465 16.73 34.92 25.36
C ASN A 465 16.71 35.79 24.11
N LEU A 466 16.01 35.36 23.06
CA LEU A 466 15.92 36.07 21.78
C LEU A 466 14.48 36.34 21.40
N GLN A 467 14.23 37.55 20.90
CA GLN A 467 12.89 37.97 20.48
C GLN A 467 12.94 38.72 19.13
N ASP A 468 11.92 38.49 18.30
CA ASP A 468 11.60 39.26 17.10
C ASP A 468 12.80 39.43 16.14
N SER A 469 13.59 38.37 15.95
CA SER A 469 14.89 38.43 15.26
C SER A 469 14.96 37.52 14.03
N THR A 470 15.86 37.85 13.10
CA THR A 470 16.12 37.08 11.87
C THR A 470 17.54 36.52 11.87
N VAL A 471 17.69 35.26 11.49
CA VAL A 471 18.96 34.54 11.34
C VAL A 471 19.03 33.94 9.94
N THR A 472 20.06 34.28 9.17
CA THR A 472 20.25 33.80 7.80
C THR A 472 21.62 33.16 7.63
N GLY A 473 21.66 31.96 7.06
CA GLY A 473 22.89 31.26 6.68
C GLY A 473 22.97 31.00 5.17
N THR A 474 24.14 31.24 4.60
CA THR A 474 24.50 30.89 3.20
C THR A 474 25.78 30.03 3.11
N GLY A 475 26.14 29.33 4.20
CA GLY A 475 27.25 28.38 4.22
C GLY A 475 26.78 26.95 4.50
N GLU A 476 27.44 25.96 3.88
CA GLU A 476 27.19 24.54 4.13
C GLU A 476 27.34 24.19 5.63
N HIS A 477 26.50 23.26 6.12
CA HIS A 477 26.45 22.85 7.54
C HIS A 477 26.10 23.96 8.55
N PHE A 478 25.56 25.10 8.07
CA PHE A 478 25.13 26.17 8.95
C PHE A 478 24.06 25.72 9.96
N SER A 479 24.22 26.15 11.21
CA SER A 479 23.22 25.98 12.27
C SER A 479 22.63 27.32 12.67
N GLY A 480 21.33 27.53 12.48
CA GLY A 480 20.67 28.78 12.87
C GLY A 480 20.81 29.04 14.36
N ILE A 481 20.36 28.08 15.18
CA ILE A 481 20.51 28.07 16.63
C ILE A 481 21.15 26.76 17.06
N TRP A 482 22.19 26.84 17.91
CA TRP A 482 22.85 25.68 18.48
C TRP A 482 23.05 25.84 19.99
N ALA A 483 22.30 25.09 20.79
CA ALA A 483 22.49 24.99 22.24
C ALA A 483 23.12 23.65 22.62
N HIS A 484 24.14 23.67 23.49
CA HIS A 484 24.73 22.43 23.99
C HIS A 484 25.24 22.47 25.44
N GLY A 485 25.22 21.31 26.11
CA GLY A 485 25.72 21.14 27.47
C GLY A 485 24.63 21.26 28.54
N GLU A 486 24.87 20.62 29.69
CA GLU A 486 23.93 20.64 30.81
C GLU A 486 23.71 22.07 31.32
N LYS A 487 22.48 22.35 31.76
CA LYS A 487 22.02 23.66 32.28
C LYS A 487 22.00 24.82 31.26
N THR A 488 22.48 24.60 30.05
CA THR A 488 22.31 25.57 28.95
C THR A 488 20.82 25.67 28.61
N HIS A 489 20.31 26.90 28.59
CA HIS A 489 18.93 27.20 28.23
C HIS A 489 18.87 28.31 27.18
N LEU A 490 18.10 28.07 26.13
CA LEU A 490 17.86 29.06 25.08
C LEU A 490 16.36 29.19 24.81
N GLU A 491 15.85 30.39 24.95
CA GLU A 491 14.49 30.78 24.58
C GLU A 491 14.52 31.64 23.31
N GLY A 492 13.74 31.26 22.30
CA GLY A 492 13.55 32.01 21.06
C GLY A 492 12.07 32.29 20.79
N LYS A 493 11.69 33.56 20.69
CA LYS A 493 10.32 33.97 20.39
C LYS A 493 10.27 34.79 19.10
N ASN A 494 9.36 34.45 18.20
CA ASN A 494 9.18 35.13 16.91
C ASN A 494 10.49 35.23 16.11
N ILE A 495 11.23 34.12 16.04
CA ILE A 495 12.50 34.05 15.30
C ILE A 495 12.23 33.56 13.88
N THR A 496 12.81 34.23 12.89
CA THR A 496 12.83 33.75 11.51
C THR A 496 14.22 33.21 11.18
N ILE A 497 14.31 31.94 10.79
CA ILE A 497 15.57 31.29 10.42
C ILE A 497 15.50 30.91 8.94
N THR A 498 16.40 31.43 8.12
CA THR A 498 16.52 31.09 6.69
C THR A 498 17.83 30.37 6.42
N LEU A 499 17.74 29.16 5.86
CA LEU A 499 18.87 28.29 5.55
C LEU A 499 18.93 28.05 4.04
N ASN A 500 19.95 28.58 3.38
CA ASN A 500 20.07 28.57 1.92
C ASN A 500 21.04 27.51 1.37
N ASP A 501 21.50 26.57 2.20
CA ASP A 501 22.52 25.58 1.83
C ASP A 501 22.19 24.17 2.30
N LYS A 502 22.92 23.23 1.72
CA LYS A 502 22.84 21.81 2.03
C LYS A 502 23.27 21.52 3.46
N ASN A 503 22.67 20.48 4.04
CA ASN A 503 23.01 19.95 5.36
C ASN A 503 22.84 20.96 6.51
N ALA A 504 22.02 22.00 6.30
CA ALA A 504 21.78 23.05 7.29
C ALA A 504 20.76 22.62 8.36
N THR A 505 20.93 23.12 9.58
CA THR A 505 20.03 22.86 10.71
C THR A 505 19.42 24.16 11.24
N GLY A 506 18.10 24.22 11.41
CA GLY A 506 17.42 25.40 11.96
C GLY A 506 17.73 25.58 13.43
N VAL A 507 17.34 24.61 14.25
CA VAL A 507 17.58 24.60 15.70
C VAL A 507 18.15 23.25 16.12
N LYS A 508 19.23 23.28 16.89
CA LYS A 508 19.92 22.10 17.40
C LYS A 508 20.12 22.19 18.92
N ALA A 509 19.55 21.23 19.64
CA ALA A 509 19.79 21.00 21.07
C ALA A 509 20.65 19.75 21.26
N TYR A 510 21.62 19.79 22.17
CA TYR A 510 22.58 18.70 22.33
C TYR A 510 23.11 18.55 23.77
N ARG A 511 23.36 17.31 24.23
CA ARG A 511 24.04 17.00 25.51
C ARG A 511 23.44 17.73 26.73
N GLY A 512 22.15 17.58 26.97
CA GLY A 512 21.48 18.10 28.18
C GLY A 512 21.04 19.56 28.11
N ALA A 513 21.12 20.19 26.94
CA ALA A 513 20.60 21.53 26.72
C ALA A 513 19.07 21.53 26.64
N THR A 514 18.45 22.65 27.03
CA THR A 514 17.02 22.90 26.89
C THR A 514 16.79 24.08 25.93
N VAL A 515 15.95 23.89 24.92
CA VAL A 515 15.61 24.93 23.94
C VAL A 515 14.10 25.07 23.82
N ASP A 516 13.59 26.28 23.99
CA ASP A 516 12.16 26.59 23.83
C ASP A 516 11.97 27.63 22.71
N MET A 517 11.22 27.25 21.68
CA MET A 517 10.90 28.08 20.52
C MET A 517 9.41 28.36 20.47
N THR A 518 9.02 29.63 20.28
CA THR A 518 7.61 30.03 20.18
C THR A 518 7.37 30.97 18.99
N GLY A 519 6.30 30.74 18.22
CA GLY A 519 5.84 31.67 17.17
C GLY A 519 6.86 31.90 16.06
N SER A 520 7.73 30.93 15.79
CA SER A 520 8.93 31.08 14.97
C SER A 520 8.81 30.35 13.63
N HIS A 521 9.56 30.80 12.64
CA HIS A 521 9.51 30.32 11.26
C HIS A 521 10.90 29.84 10.81
N ILE A 522 10.98 28.63 10.23
CA ILE A 522 12.24 27.99 9.83
C ILE A 522 12.12 27.52 8.38
N ASN A 523 12.96 28.06 7.50
CA ASN A 523 12.92 27.80 6.06
C ASN A 523 14.22 27.17 5.57
N GLY A 524 14.13 25.97 5.00
CA GLY A 524 15.21 25.29 4.30
C GLY A 524 14.99 25.29 2.79
N GLN A 525 15.98 25.78 2.02
CA GLN A 525 15.89 25.81 0.56
C GLN A 525 16.53 24.59 -0.14
N GLU A 526 17.49 23.93 0.51
CA GLU A 526 18.37 22.93 -0.11
C GLU A 526 18.27 21.56 0.58
N ASP A 527 18.98 20.57 0.03
CA ASP A 527 18.93 19.15 0.45
C ASP A 527 19.42 18.92 1.89
N ASN A 528 18.94 17.83 2.50
CA ASN A 528 19.32 17.36 3.84
C ASN A 528 19.04 18.39 4.95
N PHE A 529 18.00 19.20 4.78
CA PHE A 529 17.52 20.15 5.77
C PHE A 529 17.09 19.45 7.07
N LEU A 530 17.44 20.03 8.23
CA LEU A 530 16.90 19.65 9.54
C LEU A 530 16.25 20.87 10.20
N GLY A 531 14.93 20.88 10.38
CA GLY A 531 14.23 22.01 11.00
C GLY A 531 14.57 22.15 12.49
N LEU A 532 14.06 21.21 13.30
CA LEU A 532 14.35 21.10 14.73
C LEU A 532 15.04 19.78 15.02
N SER A 533 16.10 19.80 15.85
CA SER A 533 16.83 18.59 16.20
C SER A 533 17.29 18.55 17.65
N ALA A 534 17.21 17.36 18.27
CA ALA A 534 17.67 17.13 19.63
C ALA A 534 18.32 15.74 19.78
N TYR A 535 19.52 15.69 20.38
CA TYR A 535 20.25 14.44 20.59
C TYR A 535 20.96 14.38 21.95
N GLN A 536 21.12 13.15 22.46
CA GLN A 536 21.75 12.79 23.75
C GLN A 536 20.82 12.97 24.95
N ASP A 537 21.10 12.18 25.99
CA ASP A 537 20.34 12.13 27.25
C ASP A 537 20.10 13.53 27.86
N LYS A 538 18.91 13.69 28.46
CA LYS A 538 18.44 14.93 29.14
C LYS A 538 18.31 16.16 28.24
N THR A 539 18.47 16.03 26.93
CA THR A 539 18.26 17.12 25.98
C THR A 539 16.77 17.30 25.73
N ASN A 540 16.27 18.53 25.87
CA ASN A 540 14.85 18.86 25.66
C ASN A 540 14.72 19.98 24.63
N LEU A 541 13.78 19.83 23.70
CA LEU A 541 13.41 20.88 22.76
C LEU A 541 11.90 21.00 22.67
N THR A 542 11.37 22.20 22.91
CA THR A 542 9.94 22.51 22.74
C THR A 542 9.74 23.47 21.57
N GLY A 543 8.85 23.13 20.65
CA GLY A 543 8.33 24.02 19.62
C GLY A 543 6.85 24.30 19.85
N SER A 544 6.48 25.56 20.02
CA SER A 544 5.10 26.01 20.20
C SER A 544 4.71 26.99 19.09
N ASN A 545 3.66 26.69 18.31
CA ASN A 545 3.26 27.51 17.16
C ASN A 545 4.46 27.78 16.20
N ILE A 546 5.14 26.71 15.79
CA ILE A 546 6.30 26.76 14.89
C ILE A 546 5.88 26.42 13.47
N HIS A 547 6.41 27.14 12.49
CA HIS A 547 6.21 26.85 11.08
C HIS A 547 7.53 26.47 10.41
N ILE A 548 7.61 25.26 9.87
CA ILE A 548 8.80 24.70 9.22
C ILE A 548 8.50 24.43 7.74
N GLU A 549 9.34 24.94 6.85
CA GLU A 549 9.27 24.64 5.41
C GLU A 549 10.61 24.08 4.90
N SER A 550 10.54 23.01 4.11
CA SER A 550 11.70 22.38 3.47
C SER A 550 11.43 22.18 1.98
N LYS A 551 12.29 22.74 1.11
CA LYS A 551 12.19 22.57 -0.35
C LYS A 551 13.10 21.50 -0.94
N GLY A 552 14.25 21.26 -0.32
CA GLY A 552 15.21 20.27 -0.80
C GLY A 552 14.84 18.83 -0.46
N LYS A 553 15.56 17.88 -1.08
CA LYS A 553 15.36 16.44 -0.88
C LYS A 553 15.88 15.97 0.47
N ASN A 554 15.40 14.82 0.96
CA ASN A 554 15.85 14.17 2.19
C ASN A 554 15.74 15.05 3.45
N GLY A 555 14.88 16.07 3.42
CA GLY A 555 14.68 16.97 4.56
C GLY A 555 13.95 16.28 5.70
N ARG A 556 14.20 16.72 6.94
CA ARG A 556 13.44 16.34 8.12
C ARG A 556 12.92 17.59 8.81
N GLY A 557 11.60 17.65 9.02
CA GLY A 557 11.00 18.76 9.78
C GLY A 557 11.49 18.78 11.22
N VAL A 558 11.33 17.65 11.90
CA VAL A 558 11.78 17.45 13.28
C VAL A 558 12.47 16.09 13.40
N ALA A 559 13.67 16.07 13.97
CA ALA A 559 14.47 14.85 14.13
C ALA A 559 15.00 14.70 15.56
N THR A 560 14.84 13.53 16.15
CA THR A 560 15.38 13.25 17.49
C THR A 560 16.04 11.88 17.58
N GLY A 561 17.04 11.75 18.44
CA GLY A 561 17.67 10.46 18.72
C GLY A 561 18.49 10.41 20.00
N THR A 562 18.80 9.19 20.46
CA THR A 562 19.62 8.89 21.64
C THR A 562 19.16 9.64 22.90
N GLY A 563 18.06 9.21 23.53
CA GLY A 563 17.66 9.69 24.86
C GLY A 563 17.16 11.13 24.97
N ALA A 564 17.03 11.83 23.84
CA ALA A 564 16.50 13.20 23.77
C ALA A 564 14.97 13.22 23.75
N GLN A 565 14.40 14.38 24.08
CA GLN A 565 12.96 14.62 24.08
C GLN A 565 12.62 15.85 23.24
N ILE A 566 11.66 15.71 22.32
CA ILE A 566 11.09 16.84 21.57
C ILE A 566 9.57 16.90 21.77
N THR A 567 9.03 18.09 21.98
CA THR A 567 7.58 18.35 21.97
C THR A 567 7.24 19.45 20.97
N ILE A 568 6.32 19.17 20.04
CA ILE A 568 5.76 20.12 19.08
C ILE A 568 4.27 20.31 19.40
N LYS A 569 3.82 21.55 19.51
CA LYS A 569 2.45 21.83 19.96
C LYS A 569 1.87 23.15 19.45
N ASP A 570 0.64 23.42 19.86
CA ASP A 570 -0.02 24.73 19.78
C ASP A 570 -0.22 25.25 18.34
N GLY A 571 -0.67 24.39 17.42
CA GLY A 571 -1.01 24.80 16.05
C GLY A 571 0.20 24.85 15.10
N SER A 572 1.27 24.13 15.41
CA SER A 572 2.49 24.10 14.59
C SER A 572 2.22 23.51 13.19
N SER A 573 3.05 23.88 12.21
CA SER A 573 2.96 23.45 10.82
C SER A 573 4.33 23.01 10.28
N ILE A 574 4.37 21.87 9.60
CA ILE A 574 5.57 21.29 9.00
C ILE A 574 5.24 20.93 7.55
N ILE A 575 5.94 21.56 6.59
CA ILE A 575 5.70 21.40 5.16
C ILE A 575 6.98 20.98 4.46
N GLY A 576 6.94 19.83 3.77
CA GLY A 576 8.02 19.34 2.92
C GLY A 576 7.60 19.28 1.45
N GLU A 577 8.40 19.90 0.58
CA GLU A 577 8.18 19.94 -0.87
C GLU A 577 9.15 19.08 -1.68
N GLY A 578 10.19 18.54 -1.04
CA GLY A 578 11.18 17.69 -1.70
C GLY A 578 10.96 16.19 -1.47
N GLU A 579 11.46 15.39 -2.40
CA GLU A 579 11.53 13.92 -2.36
C GLU A 579 12.12 13.40 -1.02
N ASP A 580 11.58 12.27 -0.53
CA ASP A 580 12.04 11.59 0.69
C ASP A 580 11.94 12.43 1.98
N PHE A 581 11.12 13.49 2.00
CA PHE A 581 10.93 14.32 3.20
C PHE A 581 10.24 13.55 4.33
N ILE A 582 10.71 13.76 5.56
CA ILE A 582 10.09 13.21 6.78
C ILE A 582 9.62 14.33 7.69
N GLY A 583 8.33 14.36 8.04
CA GLY A 583 7.77 15.36 8.96
C GLY A 583 8.36 15.25 10.37
N LEU A 584 8.10 14.12 11.03
CA LEU A 584 8.61 13.79 12.35
C LEU A 584 9.45 12.50 12.30
N PHE A 585 10.67 12.54 12.78
CA PHE A 585 11.58 11.41 12.79
C PHE A 585 12.15 11.16 14.20
N ALA A 586 11.99 9.95 14.72
CA ALA A 586 12.57 9.53 15.99
C ALA A 586 13.27 8.17 15.85
N GLU A 587 14.50 8.09 16.38
CA GLU A 587 15.30 6.86 16.37
C GLU A 587 15.99 6.59 17.72
N LYS A 588 16.32 5.31 17.97
CA LYS A 588 17.12 4.84 19.11
C LYS A 588 16.36 4.83 20.44
N GLU A 589 16.81 3.98 21.36
CA GLU A 589 16.24 3.82 22.68
C GLU A 589 16.16 5.12 23.50
N LYS A 590 15.16 5.20 24.39
CA LYS A 590 14.89 6.32 25.31
C LYS A 590 14.57 7.66 24.64
N THR A 591 14.53 7.70 23.32
CA THR A 591 14.11 8.85 22.53
C THR A 591 12.60 9.00 22.59
N ASN A 592 12.12 10.21 22.88
CA ASN A 592 10.69 10.52 22.91
C ASN A 592 10.38 11.74 22.05
N LEU A 593 9.40 11.63 21.16
CA LEU A 593 8.86 12.77 20.43
C LEU A 593 7.34 12.82 20.58
N LYS A 594 6.84 14.00 20.95
CA LYS A 594 5.41 14.27 21.10
C LYS A 594 4.98 15.38 20.17
N SER A 595 3.87 15.17 19.48
CA SER A 595 3.22 16.18 18.64
C SER A 595 1.76 16.33 19.07
N ASN A 596 1.30 17.57 19.19
CA ASN A 596 -0.08 17.89 19.56
C ASN A 596 -0.63 19.07 18.75
N LYS A 597 -1.76 18.88 18.05
CA LYS A 597 -2.38 19.92 17.20
C LYS A 597 -1.40 20.47 16.15
N THR A 598 -0.70 19.58 15.47
CA THR A 598 0.27 19.91 14.42
C THR A 598 -0.28 19.53 13.05
N THR A 599 -0.04 20.37 12.05
CA THR A 599 -0.29 20.04 10.64
C THR A 599 1.01 19.62 9.97
N ILE A 600 1.04 18.44 9.37
CA ILE A 600 2.18 17.91 8.62
C ILE A 600 1.73 17.69 7.18
N LYS A 601 2.41 18.33 6.22
CA LYS A 601 2.13 18.19 4.80
C LYS A 601 3.38 17.81 4.02
N VAL A 602 3.29 16.72 3.27
CA VAL A 602 4.35 16.21 2.41
C VAL A 602 3.86 16.23 0.96
N LYS A 603 4.57 16.91 0.07
CA LYS A 603 4.07 17.18 -1.29
C LYS A 603 4.70 16.34 -2.40
N ASP A 604 5.84 15.71 -2.14
CA ASP A 604 6.60 14.94 -3.13
C ASP A 604 6.70 13.46 -2.73
N LYS A 605 7.13 12.62 -3.65
CA LYS A 605 7.11 11.15 -3.56
C LYS A 605 8.01 10.60 -2.44
N ASN A 606 7.70 9.38 -2.02
CA ASN A 606 8.42 8.59 -1.00
C ASN A 606 8.49 9.22 0.40
N GLY A 607 7.82 10.35 0.61
CA GLY A 607 7.87 11.04 1.89
C GLY A 607 7.06 10.36 2.99
N ARG A 608 7.34 10.74 4.24
CA ARG A 608 6.75 10.14 5.44
C ARG A 608 6.23 11.22 6.36
N GLY A 609 5.00 11.08 6.85
CA GLY A 609 4.47 12.00 7.86
C GLY A 609 5.23 11.87 9.17
N VAL A 610 5.24 10.65 9.72
CA VAL A 610 5.94 10.28 10.95
C VAL A 610 6.69 8.97 10.76
N GLN A 611 7.92 8.90 11.26
CA GLN A 611 8.71 7.68 11.31
C GLN A 611 9.32 7.45 12.69
N VAL A 612 9.11 6.24 13.21
CA VAL A 612 9.71 5.71 14.44
C VAL A 612 10.58 4.53 14.11
N SER A 613 11.81 4.50 14.66
CA SER A 613 12.66 3.31 14.56
C SER A 613 13.53 3.02 15.78
N ASN A 614 13.98 1.76 15.88
CA ASN A 614 15.07 1.32 16.75
C ASN A 614 14.87 1.65 18.25
N GLY A 615 13.70 1.42 18.84
CA GLY A 615 13.48 1.63 20.28
C GLY A 615 12.95 3.02 20.67
N ALA A 616 12.65 3.87 19.70
CA ALA A 616 12.09 5.20 19.94
C ALA A 616 10.58 5.15 20.26
N GLN A 617 10.09 6.20 20.93
CA GLN A 617 8.68 6.37 21.25
C GLN A 617 8.14 7.67 20.64
N VAL A 618 7.04 7.59 19.90
CA VAL A 618 6.33 8.76 19.37
C VAL A 618 4.87 8.77 19.78
N THR A 619 4.38 9.94 20.20
CA THR A 619 2.96 10.21 20.41
C THR A 619 2.49 11.34 19.49
N VAL A 620 1.41 11.08 18.75
CA VAL A 620 0.77 12.02 17.83
C VAL A 620 -0.67 12.24 18.31
N GLU A 621 -1.06 13.48 18.62
CA GLU A 621 -2.38 13.76 19.19
C GLU A 621 -3.07 14.97 18.56
N GLU A 622 -4.30 14.83 18.09
CA GLU A 622 -5.06 15.91 17.44
C GLU A 622 -4.34 16.51 16.21
N ASP A 623 -3.48 15.72 15.55
CA ASP A 623 -2.70 16.15 14.40
C ASP A 623 -3.44 15.92 13.08
N THR A 624 -3.04 16.66 12.04
CA THR A 624 -3.44 16.41 10.65
C THR A 624 -2.22 16.13 9.81
N ILE A 625 -2.14 14.95 9.22
CA ILE A 625 -1.02 14.48 8.40
C ILE A 625 -1.53 14.26 6.98
N SER A 626 -0.85 14.82 5.99
CA SER A 626 -1.24 14.66 4.58
C SER A 626 -0.06 14.46 3.64
N GLY A 627 -0.27 13.57 2.67
CA GLY A 627 0.64 13.35 1.55
C GLY A 627 -0.12 13.36 0.22
N ASP A 628 0.37 14.12 -0.75
CA ASP A 628 -0.28 14.32 -2.05
C ASP A 628 0.38 13.51 -3.20
N ALA A 629 1.43 12.73 -2.94
CA ALA A 629 2.28 12.10 -3.95
C ALA A 629 2.52 10.60 -3.70
N GLU A 630 3.02 9.92 -4.74
CA GLU A 630 3.28 8.47 -4.78
C GLU A 630 4.13 7.95 -3.60
N ASN A 631 3.81 6.73 -3.15
CA ASN A 631 4.51 6.01 -2.07
C ASN A 631 4.54 6.75 -0.71
N PHE A 632 3.63 7.70 -0.48
CA PHE A 632 3.55 8.38 0.80
C PHE A 632 3.10 7.43 1.92
N VAL A 633 3.80 7.51 3.06
CA VAL A 633 3.41 6.80 4.30
C VAL A 633 3.02 7.82 5.36
N GLY A 634 1.77 7.78 5.82
CA GLY A 634 1.28 8.68 6.86
C GLY A 634 2.05 8.49 8.17
N LEU A 635 2.00 7.26 8.70
CA LEU A 635 2.73 6.85 9.90
C LEU A 635 3.51 5.56 9.65
N LEU A 636 4.81 5.55 9.96
CA LEU A 636 5.68 4.40 9.86
C LEU A 636 6.30 4.06 11.22
N ALA A 637 6.16 2.82 11.66
CA ALA A 637 6.87 2.27 12.82
C ALA A 637 7.64 1.02 12.40
N GLU A 638 8.96 1.00 12.62
CA GLU A 638 9.82 -0.10 12.20
C GLU A 638 10.87 -0.46 13.25
N GLY A 639 11.14 -1.75 13.44
CA GLY A 639 12.24 -2.23 14.28
C GLY A 639 11.88 -2.43 15.74
N ASP A 640 12.73 -3.20 16.41
CA ASP A 640 12.52 -3.66 17.78
C ASP A 640 12.28 -2.51 18.76
N GLN A 641 11.26 -2.68 19.62
CA GLN A 641 10.90 -1.72 20.69
C GLN A 641 10.49 -0.33 20.18
N SER A 642 10.18 -0.20 18.89
CA SER A 642 9.59 1.01 18.32
C SER A 642 8.11 1.12 18.72
N HIS A 643 7.75 2.16 19.46
CA HIS A 643 6.37 2.39 19.89
C HIS A 643 5.80 3.66 19.26
N LEU A 644 4.68 3.53 18.57
CA LEU A 644 3.96 4.65 17.99
C LEU A 644 2.52 4.68 18.52
N LYS A 645 2.16 5.77 19.19
CA LYS A 645 0.78 6.03 19.64
C LYS A 645 0.19 7.21 18.89
N THR A 646 -1.02 7.05 18.36
CA THR A 646 -1.80 8.11 17.72
C THR A 646 -3.20 8.22 18.30
N ASN A 647 -3.67 9.46 18.55
CA ASN A 647 -4.98 9.75 19.13
C ASN A 647 -5.64 10.95 18.43
N LYS A 648 -6.91 10.84 18.01
CA LYS A 648 -7.65 11.95 17.36
C LYS A 648 -6.95 12.55 16.15
N THR A 649 -6.17 11.75 15.44
CA THR A 649 -5.37 12.20 14.29
C THR A 649 -6.11 11.94 12.99
N THR A 650 -6.03 12.88 12.05
CA THR A 650 -6.50 12.67 10.67
C THR A 650 -5.30 12.44 9.75
N ILE A 651 -5.29 11.32 9.04
CA ILE A 651 -4.25 10.95 8.07
C ILE A 651 -4.89 10.91 6.69
N LYS A 652 -4.40 11.75 5.78
CA LYS A 652 -4.88 11.80 4.40
C LYS A 652 -3.76 11.41 3.44
N VAL A 653 -3.98 10.36 2.68
CA VAL A 653 -3.03 9.87 1.69
C VAL A 653 -3.69 9.96 0.33
N LYS A 654 -3.00 10.59 -0.61
CA LYS A 654 -3.39 10.57 -2.02
C LYS A 654 -2.38 9.82 -2.85
N ASP A 655 -2.81 9.45 -4.05
CA ASP A 655 -1.98 8.85 -5.09
C ASP A 655 -1.67 7.36 -4.84
N LYS A 656 -0.85 6.76 -5.70
CA LYS A 656 -0.58 5.32 -5.76
C LYS A 656 0.35 4.82 -4.66
N ASN A 657 0.22 3.53 -4.33
CA ASN A 657 1.03 2.81 -3.33
C ASN A 657 1.06 3.44 -1.93
N GLY A 658 0.12 4.33 -1.63
CA GLY A 658 0.07 5.00 -0.33
C GLY A 658 -0.18 4.03 0.82
N ARG A 659 0.32 4.39 2.02
CA ARG A 659 0.04 3.69 3.27
C ARG A 659 -0.46 4.68 4.31
N GLY A 660 -1.63 4.42 4.89
CA GLY A 660 -2.11 5.23 6.02
C GLY A 660 -1.20 5.06 7.23
N VAL A 661 -1.11 3.82 7.71
CA VAL A 661 -0.19 3.40 8.78
C VAL A 661 0.50 2.11 8.40
N GLN A 662 1.80 2.04 8.62
CA GLN A 662 2.61 0.85 8.39
C GLN A 662 3.44 0.50 9.64
N ALA A 663 3.38 -0.76 10.04
CA ALA A 663 4.15 -1.33 11.14
C ALA A 663 4.94 -2.54 10.64
N SER A 664 6.23 -2.63 10.99
CA SER A 664 7.06 -3.78 10.65
C SER A 664 8.17 -4.07 11.67
N ASN A 665 8.78 -5.25 11.56
CA ASN A 665 9.98 -5.63 12.29
C ASN A 665 9.86 -5.46 13.82
N GLN A 666 8.85 -6.07 14.46
CA GLN A 666 8.65 -6.02 15.93
C GLN A 666 8.23 -4.66 16.50
N ALA A 667 7.71 -3.76 15.66
CA ALA A 667 7.14 -2.49 16.10
C ALA A 667 5.75 -2.67 16.75
N GLU A 668 5.40 -1.78 17.67
CA GLU A 668 4.08 -1.70 18.30
C GLU A 668 3.38 -0.39 17.94
N VAL A 669 2.15 -0.49 17.45
CA VAL A 669 1.33 0.67 17.08
C VAL A 669 0.00 0.67 17.84
N VAL A 670 -0.36 1.82 18.40
CA VAL A 670 -1.65 2.06 19.08
C VAL A 670 -2.38 3.21 18.39
N ILE A 671 -3.60 2.96 17.90
CA ILE A 671 -4.42 3.95 17.18
C ILE A 671 -5.76 4.13 17.88
N GLU A 672 -6.05 5.34 18.35
CA GLU A 672 -7.28 5.67 19.07
C GLU A 672 -8.00 6.85 18.39
N GLU A 673 -9.33 6.78 18.24
CA GLU A 673 -10.19 7.90 17.79
C GLU A 673 -9.72 8.63 16.52
N SER A 674 -9.05 7.91 15.61
CA SER A 674 -8.34 8.50 14.47
C SER A 674 -9.01 8.15 13.14
N LYS A 675 -8.80 9.01 12.13
CA LYS A 675 -9.38 8.86 10.79
C LYS A 675 -8.29 8.72 9.73
N ILE A 676 -8.43 7.74 8.84
CA ILE A 676 -7.53 7.48 7.72
C ILE A 676 -8.34 7.61 6.42
N ILE A 677 -7.87 8.45 5.51
CA ILE A 677 -8.52 8.73 4.23
C ILE A 677 -7.53 8.41 3.10
N GLY A 678 -7.89 7.45 2.24
CA GLY A 678 -7.18 7.13 1.00
C GLY A 678 -7.97 7.60 -0.21
N GLU A 679 -7.39 8.48 -1.03
CA GLU A 679 -7.99 9.01 -2.26
C GLU A 679 -7.05 8.80 -3.47
N GLY A 680 -7.54 8.31 -4.60
CA GLY A 680 -6.73 8.20 -5.82
C GLY A 680 -7.38 7.29 -6.87
N GLU A 681 -6.84 7.35 -8.09
CA GLU A 681 -7.33 6.55 -9.23
C GLU A 681 -6.63 5.20 -9.36
N GLU A 682 -5.45 5.02 -8.75
CA GLU A 682 -4.58 3.85 -8.92
C GLU A 682 -4.52 2.92 -7.70
N ASP A 683 -3.97 1.73 -7.95
CA ASP A 683 -4.06 0.51 -7.13
C ASP A 683 -3.08 0.44 -5.93
N ASP A 684 -3.29 -0.56 -5.08
CA ASP A 684 -2.42 -1.00 -3.96
C ASP A 684 -2.40 -0.10 -2.70
N PHE A 685 -3.30 0.87 -2.56
CA PHE A 685 -3.43 1.59 -1.29
C PHE A 685 -3.77 0.64 -0.12
N VAL A 686 -3.14 0.86 1.04
CA VAL A 686 -3.47 0.14 2.29
C VAL A 686 -3.68 1.14 3.43
N GLY A 687 -4.86 1.07 4.07
CA GLY A 687 -5.17 1.91 5.23
C GLY A 687 -4.26 1.60 6.42
N LEU A 688 -4.30 0.35 6.88
CA LEU A 688 -3.43 -0.18 7.93
C LEU A 688 -2.66 -1.40 7.42
N LEU A 689 -1.33 -1.34 7.46
CA LEU A 689 -0.44 -2.44 7.07
C LEU A 689 0.41 -2.88 8.28
N VAL A 690 0.34 -4.16 8.63
CA VAL A 690 1.15 -4.74 9.71
C VAL A 690 1.83 -6.00 9.18
N GLU A 691 3.15 -6.04 9.25
CA GLU A 691 3.94 -7.11 8.64
C GLU A 691 5.06 -7.59 9.57
N GLY A 692 5.31 -8.90 9.55
CA GLY A 692 6.46 -9.50 10.23
C GLY A 692 6.17 -9.94 11.67
N ASN A 693 7.00 -10.87 12.12
CA ASN A 693 6.90 -11.47 13.45
C ASN A 693 6.98 -10.44 14.58
N ASN A 694 6.16 -10.63 15.62
CA ASN A 694 6.07 -9.79 16.81
C ASN A 694 5.73 -8.32 16.52
N THR A 695 5.30 -7.99 15.29
CA THR A 695 4.76 -6.67 14.98
C THR A 695 3.30 -6.63 15.40
N SER A 696 2.90 -5.63 16.18
CA SER A 696 1.55 -5.54 16.71
C SER A 696 0.85 -4.22 16.44
N LEU A 697 -0.46 -4.28 16.24
CA LEU A 697 -1.32 -3.11 16.14
C LEU A 697 -2.57 -3.27 17.01
N THR A 698 -2.83 -2.26 17.84
CA THR A 698 -4.10 -2.12 18.56
C THR A 698 -4.86 -0.89 18.04
N GLY A 699 -6.16 -1.07 17.78
CA GLY A 699 -7.03 -0.01 17.25
C GLY A 699 -8.35 0.11 18.01
N ASP A 700 -8.75 1.32 18.40
CA ASP A 700 -10.07 1.58 18.98
C ASP A 700 -10.70 2.85 18.37
N LYS A 701 -11.95 2.74 17.90
CA LYS A 701 -12.69 3.84 17.24
C LYS A 701 -11.94 4.45 16.05
N VAL A 702 -11.33 3.60 15.22
CA VAL A 702 -10.65 4.00 14.00
C VAL A 702 -11.66 4.07 12.84
N GLU A 703 -11.62 5.15 12.07
CA GLU A 703 -12.40 5.31 10.84
C GLU A 703 -11.47 5.26 9.62
N ILE A 704 -11.70 4.30 8.72
CA ILE A 704 -10.92 4.13 7.49
C ILE A 704 -11.87 4.32 6.29
N GLU A 705 -11.56 5.30 5.45
CA GLU A 705 -12.32 5.61 4.23
C GLU A 705 -11.37 5.57 3.02
N ILE A 706 -11.64 4.68 2.07
CA ILE A 706 -10.76 4.45 0.91
C ILE A 706 -11.58 4.45 -0.37
N SER A 707 -11.18 5.28 -1.34
CA SER A 707 -11.83 5.33 -2.66
C SER A 707 -11.02 4.68 -3.78
N ASN A 708 -9.77 4.31 -3.52
CA ASN A 708 -8.86 3.66 -4.48
C ASN A 708 -9.35 2.27 -4.92
N GLN A 709 -9.07 1.91 -6.17
CA GLN A 709 -9.29 0.56 -6.70
C GLN A 709 -8.28 -0.44 -6.09
N ASN A 710 -8.60 -1.74 -6.06
CA ASN A 710 -7.71 -2.84 -5.61
C ASN A 710 -7.03 -2.61 -4.25
N SER A 711 -7.67 -1.84 -3.38
CA SER A 711 -7.10 -1.35 -2.14
C SER A 711 -7.57 -2.17 -0.94
N ARG A 712 -6.90 -1.98 0.20
CA ARG A 712 -7.19 -2.72 1.44
C ARG A 712 -7.41 -1.78 2.61
N GLY A 713 -8.48 -2.00 3.37
CA GLY A 713 -8.71 -1.29 4.61
C GLY A 713 -7.63 -1.61 5.64
N LEU A 714 -7.47 -2.90 5.91
CA LEU A 714 -6.50 -3.44 6.86
C LEU A 714 -5.86 -4.69 6.27
N LYS A 715 -4.53 -4.75 6.27
CA LYS A 715 -3.73 -5.88 5.80
C LYS A 715 -2.76 -6.36 6.89
N ALA A 716 -2.82 -7.64 7.23
CA ALA A 716 -1.93 -8.33 8.17
C ALA A 716 -1.13 -9.41 7.42
N VAL A 717 0.19 -9.45 7.62
CA VAL A 717 1.09 -10.36 6.88
C VAL A 717 2.14 -10.99 7.79
N ASP A 718 2.39 -12.28 7.59
CA ASP A 718 3.51 -13.07 8.14
C ASP A 718 3.92 -12.74 9.59
N GLY A 719 3.14 -13.24 10.56
CA GLY A 719 3.45 -13.12 11.99
C GLY A 719 2.93 -11.84 12.67
N ALA A 720 2.15 -11.03 11.94
CA ALA A 720 1.49 -9.85 12.47
C ALA A 720 0.39 -10.20 13.49
N GLU A 721 0.30 -9.43 14.58
CA GLU A 721 -0.75 -9.51 15.59
C GLU A 721 -1.61 -8.23 15.61
N ILE A 722 -2.92 -8.36 15.42
CA ILE A 722 -3.82 -7.21 15.35
C ILE A 722 -5.04 -7.41 16.25
N ASP A 723 -5.35 -6.41 17.07
CA ASP A 723 -6.61 -6.29 17.81
C ASP A 723 -7.27 -4.93 17.51
N ILE A 724 -8.38 -4.95 16.78
CA ILE A 724 -9.11 -3.73 16.40
C ILE A 724 -10.58 -3.81 16.86
N LYS A 725 -11.08 -2.71 17.43
CA LYS A 725 -12.45 -2.65 17.96
C LYS A 725 -13.18 -1.33 17.73
N HIS A 726 -14.51 -1.38 17.78
CA HIS A 726 -15.41 -0.22 17.62
C HIS A 726 -15.12 0.64 16.38
N SER A 727 -14.58 0.03 15.33
CA SER A 727 -13.98 0.72 14.20
C SER A 727 -14.80 0.52 12.93
N THR A 728 -14.70 1.48 12.01
CA THR A 728 -15.42 1.46 10.73
C THR A 728 -14.42 1.43 9.58
N ILE A 729 -14.64 0.52 8.63
CA ILE A 729 -13.86 0.44 7.39
C ILE A 729 -14.85 0.59 6.23
N THR A 730 -14.64 1.59 5.38
CA THR A 730 -15.46 1.86 4.20
C THR A 730 -14.59 1.93 2.95
N GLY A 731 -14.87 1.10 1.96
CA GLY A 731 -14.22 1.13 0.66
C GLY A 731 -15.21 1.38 -0.47
N THR A 732 -14.84 2.24 -1.43
CA THR A 732 -15.67 2.57 -2.61
C THR A 732 -15.01 2.30 -3.95
N GLY A 733 -13.75 1.87 -3.99
CA GLY A 733 -13.11 1.38 -5.22
C GLY A 733 -13.40 -0.10 -5.45
N ASN A 734 -13.44 -0.55 -6.71
CA ASN A 734 -13.67 -1.95 -7.07
C ASN A 734 -12.59 -2.85 -6.49
N ASP A 735 -12.95 -4.11 -6.24
CA ASP A 735 -12.08 -5.14 -5.69
C ASP A 735 -11.46 -4.76 -4.32
N PHE A 736 -12.10 -3.82 -3.62
CA PHE A 736 -11.69 -3.43 -2.28
C PHE A 736 -11.80 -4.61 -1.29
N LEU A 737 -10.73 -4.81 -0.52
CA LEU A 737 -10.72 -5.76 0.60
C LEU A 737 -10.83 -4.99 1.92
N GLY A 738 -11.90 -5.20 2.67
CA GLY A 738 -12.06 -4.58 3.99
C GLY A 738 -10.94 -4.99 4.94
N ILE A 739 -10.80 -6.29 5.15
CA ILE A 739 -9.74 -6.91 5.96
C ILE A 739 -9.10 -8.05 5.16
N LEU A 740 -7.77 -8.06 5.08
CA LEU A 740 -6.96 -9.15 4.56
C LEU A 740 -5.97 -9.61 5.64
N ALA A 741 -5.99 -10.89 5.98
CA ALA A 741 -4.95 -11.52 6.78
C ALA A 741 -4.34 -12.69 5.99
N GLU A 742 -3.02 -12.71 5.89
CA GLU A 742 -2.28 -13.74 5.17
C GLU A 742 -0.98 -14.14 5.87
N GLY A 743 -0.56 -15.39 5.69
CA GLY A 743 0.74 -15.88 6.13
C GLY A 743 0.74 -16.59 7.48
N ASP A 744 1.84 -17.31 7.73
CA ASP A 744 2.06 -18.08 8.96
C ASP A 744 2.04 -17.17 10.19
N LYS A 745 1.46 -17.66 11.30
CA LYS A 745 1.34 -16.95 12.59
C LYS A 745 0.66 -15.59 12.55
N THR A 746 0.01 -15.23 11.45
CA THR A 746 -0.77 -13.99 11.35
C THR A 746 -2.07 -14.15 12.13
N ASN A 747 -2.28 -13.30 13.14
CA ASN A 747 -3.47 -13.31 13.99
C ASN A 747 -4.17 -11.96 13.93
N LEU A 748 -5.45 -11.97 13.58
CA LEU A 748 -6.28 -10.77 13.54
C LEU A 748 -7.58 -10.98 14.33
N THR A 749 -7.84 -10.08 15.27
CA THR A 749 -9.11 -10.01 16.00
C THR A 749 -9.82 -8.68 15.71
N GLY A 750 -11.08 -8.76 15.29
CA GLY A 750 -11.95 -7.60 15.07
C GLY A 750 -13.22 -7.69 15.91
N ASN A 751 -13.49 -6.71 16.77
CA ASN A 751 -14.68 -6.69 17.65
C ASN A 751 -15.51 -5.41 17.45
N ASN A 752 -16.84 -5.50 17.34
CA ASN A 752 -17.70 -4.33 17.10
C ASN A 752 -17.31 -3.54 15.83
N MET A 753 -16.98 -4.25 14.75
CA MET A 753 -16.56 -3.67 13.48
C MET A 753 -17.75 -3.37 12.58
N LYS A 754 -17.65 -2.26 11.82
CA LYS A 754 -18.55 -1.95 10.70
C LYS A 754 -17.74 -1.91 9.41
N ILE A 755 -17.87 -2.95 8.59
CA ILE A 755 -17.17 -3.06 7.31
C ILE A 755 -18.19 -2.85 6.19
N LYS A 756 -17.95 -1.83 5.35
CA LYS A 756 -18.83 -1.46 4.25
C LYS A 756 -18.04 -1.40 2.94
N VAL A 757 -18.47 -2.16 1.94
CA VAL A 757 -17.81 -2.27 0.64
C VAL A 757 -18.82 -1.89 -0.44
N ASN A 758 -18.57 -0.77 -1.14
CA ASN A 758 -19.58 -0.15 -2.00
C ASN A 758 -19.43 -0.45 -3.48
N ALA A 759 -18.33 -1.08 -3.86
CA ALA A 759 -17.95 -1.29 -5.25
C ALA A 759 -18.06 -2.76 -5.66
N GLU A 760 -17.97 -3.03 -6.95
CA GLU A 760 -18.05 -4.40 -7.50
C GLU A 760 -16.85 -5.25 -7.07
N GLY A 761 -17.06 -6.55 -6.87
CA GLY A 761 -15.99 -7.55 -6.68
C GLY A 761 -15.31 -7.53 -5.31
N GLY A 762 -15.65 -6.57 -4.45
CA GLY A 762 -14.98 -6.43 -3.16
C GLY A 762 -15.28 -7.56 -2.16
N THR A 763 -14.43 -7.67 -1.15
CA THR A 763 -14.56 -8.65 -0.06
C THR A 763 -14.54 -7.96 1.29
N GLY A 764 -15.44 -8.35 2.20
CA GLY A 764 -15.47 -7.82 3.55
C GLY A 764 -14.25 -8.25 4.36
N VAL A 765 -14.05 -9.56 4.49
CA VAL A 765 -12.94 -10.18 5.22
C VAL A 765 -12.40 -11.37 4.45
N LEU A 766 -11.08 -11.40 4.24
CA LEU A 766 -10.36 -12.51 3.61
C LEU A 766 -9.24 -12.99 4.55
N ALA A 767 -9.29 -14.27 4.91
CA ALA A 767 -8.21 -15.00 5.55
C ALA A 767 -7.61 -15.99 4.55
N GLN A 768 -6.28 -16.06 4.45
CA GLN A 768 -5.61 -17.01 3.55
C GLN A 768 -4.22 -17.42 4.04
N ASN A 769 -3.62 -18.42 3.40
CA ASN A 769 -2.25 -18.88 3.67
C ASN A 769 -1.95 -19.05 5.18
N GLU A 770 -2.72 -19.87 5.90
CA GLU A 770 -2.49 -20.21 7.32
C GLU A 770 -2.88 -19.12 8.35
N ALA A 771 -3.39 -17.97 7.89
CA ALA A 771 -3.80 -16.90 8.80
C ALA A 771 -4.98 -17.31 9.70
N LYS A 772 -5.01 -16.73 10.91
CA LYS A 772 -6.11 -16.86 11.87
C LYS A 772 -6.85 -15.52 12.02
N VAL A 773 -8.15 -15.53 11.72
CA VAL A 773 -9.02 -14.36 11.81
C VAL A 773 -10.21 -14.64 12.72
N VAL A 774 -10.46 -13.74 13.67
CA VAL A 774 -11.62 -13.79 14.58
C VAL A 774 -12.40 -12.49 14.46
N ILE A 775 -13.68 -12.56 14.09
CA ILE A 775 -14.57 -11.38 13.99
C ILE A 775 -15.79 -11.58 14.89
N ASN A 776 -16.03 -10.66 15.83
CA ASN A 776 -17.17 -10.73 16.74
C ASN A 776 -18.01 -9.45 16.74
N ASP A 777 -19.31 -9.59 17.03
CA ASP A 777 -20.22 -8.47 17.29
C ASP A 777 -20.23 -7.42 16.16
N SER A 778 -20.04 -7.86 14.93
CA SER A 778 -19.69 -7.00 13.80
C SER A 778 -20.71 -7.04 12.67
N LYS A 779 -20.75 -5.97 11.87
CA LYS A 779 -21.59 -5.85 10.69
C LYS A 779 -20.72 -5.72 9.44
N VAL A 780 -20.95 -6.58 8.46
CA VAL A 780 -20.31 -6.54 7.13
C VAL A 780 -21.39 -6.29 6.08
N THR A 781 -21.18 -5.35 5.18
CA THR A 781 -22.20 -4.96 4.19
C THR A 781 -21.55 -4.69 2.83
N GLY A 782 -22.02 -5.40 1.81
CA GLY A 782 -21.68 -5.15 0.41
C GLY A 782 -22.82 -4.43 -0.31
N GLU A 783 -22.51 -3.34 -1.00
CA GLU A 783 -23.45 -2.56 -1.83
C GLU A 783 -23.17 -2.69 -3.34
N GLY A 784 -22.09 -3.37 -3.73
CA GLY A 784 -21.75 -3.72 -5.12
C GLY A 784 -22.06 -5.18 -5.46
N GLU A 785 -22.15 -5.47 -6.76
CA GLU A 785 -22.32 -6.84 -7.29
C GLU A 785 -21.07 -7.70 -7.01
N ASN A 786 -21.23 -9.02 -7.03
CA ASN A 786 -20.13 -9.98 -6.85
C ASN A 786 -19.42 -9.88 -5.48
N PHE A 787 -20.06 -9.27 -4.49
CA PHE A 787 -19.47 -9.07 -3.17
C PHE A 787 -19.32 -10.38 -2.37
N PHE A 788 -18.18 -10.55 -1.72
CA PHE A 788 -17.93 -11.62 -0.77
C PHE A 788 -17.95 -11.08 0.66
N GLY A 789 -18.74 -11.68 1.56
CA GLY A 789 -18.77 -11.31 2.96
C GLY A 789 -17.47 -11.71 3.67
N LEU A 790 -17.38 -12.98 4.09
CA LEU A 790 -16.24 -13.56 4.79
C LEU A 790 -15.71 -14.76 4.00
N VAL A 791 -14.41 -14.81 3.78
CA VAL A 791 -13.75 -15.88 3.01
C VAL A 791 -12.54 -16.41 3.77
N ALA A 792 -12.42 -17.73 3.84
CA ALA A 792 -11.21 -18.42 4.27
C ALA A 792 -10.72 -19.34 3.14
N HIS A 793 -9.43 -19.25 2.81
CA HIS A 793 -8.84 -19.95 1.66
C HIS A 793 -7.52 -20.63 2.04
N GLN A 794 -7.27 -21.82 1.49
CA GLN A 794 -6.09 -22.69 1.70
C GLN A 794 -6.04 -23.45 3.03
N GLU A 795 -5.17 -24.46 3.07
CA GLU A 795 -4.94 -25.31 4.25
C GLU A 795 -4.48 -24.47 5.45
N ASN A 796 -4.86 -24.91 6.65
CA ASN A 796 -4.52 -24.30 7.94
C ASN A 796 -5.03 -22.87 8.18
N THR A 797 -5.73 -22.25 7.23
CA THR A 797 -6.40 -20.97 7.42
C THR A 797 -7.62 -21.15 8.33
N ASN A 798 -7.72 -20.33 9.38
CA ASN A 798 -8.81 -20.38 10.36
C ASN A 798 -9.61 -19.07 10.39
N LEU A 799 -10.93 -19.16 10.23
CA LEU A 799 -11.83 -18.01 10.34
C LEU A 799 -12.97 -18.31 11.32
N GLU A 800 -13.04 -17.52 12.39
CA GLU A 800 -14.05 -17.62 13.43
C GLU A 800 -14.93 -16.37 13.44
N GLY A 801 -16.25 -16.56 13.51
CA GLY A 801 -17.23 -15.49 13.49
C GLY A 801 -18.33 -15.66 14.54
N LYS A 802 -18.64 -14.62 15.31
CA LYS A 802 -19.74 -14.68 16.29
C LYS A 802 -20.59 -13.40 16.30
N ASN A 803 -21.90 -13.56 16.40
CA ASN A 803 -22.85 -12.44 16.47
C ASN A 803 -22.67 -11.45 15.30
N LEU A 804 -22.57 -11.99 14.09
CA LEU A 804 -22.33 -11.21 12.87
C LEU A 804 -23.63 -10.88 12.16
N THR A 805 -23.67 -9.72 11.49
CA THR A 805 -24.69 -9.41 10.47
C THR A 805 -24.00 -9.13 9.14
N ILE A 806 -24.22 -10.00 8.16
CA ILE A 806 -23.67 -9.90 6.80
C ILE A 806 -24.81 -9.57 5.84
N ASN A 807 -24.73 -8.41 5.17
CA ASN A 807 -25.71 -8.00 4.17
C ASN A 807 -25.08 -7.98 2.77
N LEU A 808 -25.72 -8.68 1.84
CA LEU A 808 -25.36 -8.79 0.44
C LEU A 808 -26.48 -8.10 -0.35
N ASN A 809 -26.30 -6.81 -0.66
CA ASN A 809 -27.41 -5.99 -1.15
C ASN A 809 -27.60 -6.06 -2.68
N ARG A 810 -26.68 -6.70 -3.40
CA ARG A 810 -26.68 -6.83 -4.87
C ARG A 810 -26.56 -8.28 -5.32
N ALA A 811 -26.72 -8.50 -6.62
CA ALA A 811 -26.62 -9.81 -7.26
C ALA A 811 -25.25 -10.48 -7.04
N ASN A 812 -25.24 -11.82 -7.14
CA ASN A 812 -24.06 -12.68 -7.02
C ASN A 812 -23.33 -12.60 -5.67
N GLY A 813 -23.99 -12.10 -4.63
CA GLY A 813 -23.41 -11.97 -3.31
C GLY A 813 -23.17 -13.32 -2.64
N LYS A 814 -21.97 -13.50 -2.08
CA LYS A 814 -21.57 -14.70 -1.30
C LYS A 814 -21.34 -14.33 0.15
N GLY A 815 -22.05 -14.97 1.07
CA GLY A 815 -22.03 -14.63 2.50
C GLY A 815 -20.75 -15.08 3.18
N ILE A 816 -20.61 -16.39 3.39
CA ILE A 816 -19.46 -16.98 4.08
C ILE A 816 -18.95 -18.17 3.27
N SER A 817 -17.64 -18.21 2.97
CA SER A 817 -17.04 -19.27 2.16
C SER A 817 -15.79 -19.85 2.81
N ALA A 818 -15.71 -21.18 2.85
CA ALA A 818 -14.53 -21.95 3.19
C ALA A 818 -14.03 -22.68 1.94
N VAL A 819 -12.74 -22.56 1.62
CA VAL A 819 -12.19 -23.09 0.36
C VAL A 819 -10.80 -23.72 0.55
N SER A 820 -10.55 -24.85 -0.11
CA SER A 820 -9.22 -25.47 -0.27
C SER A 820 -8.49 -25.81 1.03
N GLY A 821 -9.17 -26.43 2.00
CA GLY A 821 -8.59 -26.88 3.27
C GLY A 821 -8.80 -25.94 4.45
N ALA A 822 -9.47 -24.81 4.22
CA ALA A 822 -9.77 -23.83 5.26
C ALA A 822 -10.74 -24.35 6.32
N GLN A 823 -10.61 -23.84 7.54
CA GLN A 823 -11.46 -24.13 8.69
C GLN A 823 -12.28 -22.89 9.06
N VAL A 824 -13.61 -23.00 9.02
CA VAL A 824 -14.52 -21.89 9.32
C VAL A 824 -15.51 -22.27 10.41
N LYS A 825 -15.67 -21.40 11.41
CA LYS A 825 -16.66 -21.58 12.49
C LYS A 825 -17.49 -20.32 12.70
N ILE A 826 -18.81 -20.43 12.58
CA ILE A 826 -19.74 -19.30 12.69
C ILE A 826 -20.84 -19.57 13.72
N GLU A 827 -21.03 -18.65 14.66
CA GLU A 827 -22.03 -18.76 15.72
C GLU A 827 -22.97 -17.55 15.76
N LYS A 828 -24.26 -17.77 16.03
CA LYS A 828 -25.26 -16.73 16.35
C LYS A 828 -25.33 -15.58 15.32
N SER A 829 -25.17 -15.90 14.05
CA SER A 829 -24.95 -14.90 12.99
C SER A 829 -26.05 -14.89 11.94
N LYS A 830 -26.23 -13.74 11.29
CA LYS A 830 -27.24 -13.48 10.27
C LYS A 830 -26.59 -13.17 8.92
N VAL A 831 -27.05 -13.82 7.85
CA VAL A 831 -26.65 -13.56 6.46
C VAL A 831 -27.88 -13.24 5.63
N ILE A 832 -27.89 -12.10 4.94
CA ILE A 832 -29.05 -11.61 4.18
C ILE A 832 -28.64 -11.30 2.75
N GLY A 833 -29.31 -11.91 1.78
CA GLY A 833 -29.26 -11.57 0.36
C GLY A 833 -30.50 -10.83 -0.09
N SER A 834 -30.34 -9.81 -0.93
CA SER A 834 -31.47 -8.98 -1.41
C SER A 834 -31.81 -9.17 -2.89
N GLU A 835 -30.88 -9.67 -3.70
CA GLU A 835 -31.03 -9.82 -5.16
C GLU A 835 -30.73 -11.27 -5.63
N SER A 836 -30.61 -11.51 -6.94
CA SER A 836 -30.43 -12.85 -7.52
C SER A 836 -29.06 -13.47 -7.20
N ASP A 837 -29.00 -14.80 -7.32
CA ASP A 837 -27.79 -15.62 -7.23
C ASP A 837 -27.06 -15.49 -5.89
N PHE A 838 -27.86 -15.33 -4.84
CA PHE A 838 -27.41 -15.34 -3.46
C PHE A 838 -26.78 -16.69 -3.10
N LEU A 839 -25.65 -16.65 -2.41
CA LEU A 839 -25.07 -17.82 -1.74
C LEU A 839 -24.85 -17.50 -0.26
N GLY A 840 -25.58 -18.16 0.63
CA GLY A 840 -25.47 -17.92 2.07
C GLY A 840 -24.14 -18.40 2.63
N LEU A 841 -23.98 -19.72 2.76
CA LEU A 841 -22.75 -20.37 3.20
C LEU A 841 -22.26 -21.35 2.14
N SER A 842 -20.95 -21.46 1.97
CA SER A 842 -20.30 -22.38 1.02
C SER A 842 -19.07 -23.06 1.61
N ALA A 843 -18.92 -24.36 1.37
CA ALA A 843 -17.69 -25.10 1.65
C ALA A 843 -17.26 -25.90 0.42
N GLU A 844 -16.02 -25.73 -0.03
CA GLU A 844 -15.51 -26.38 -1.24
C GLU A 844 -14.03 -26.79 -1.14
N GLY A 845 -13.73 -28.04 -1.51
CA GLY A 845 -12.37 -28.57 -1.57
C GLY A 845 -12.03 -29.55 -0.44
N GLU A 846 -11.08 -30.42 -0.69
CA GLU A 846 -10.57 -31.41 0.26
C GLU A 846 -10.15 -30.79 1.60
N LYS A 847 -10.43 -31.50 2.71
CA LYS A 847 -10.13 -31.08 4.10
C LYS A 847 -10.76 -29.75 4.54
N THR A 848 -11.58 -29.12 3.71
CA THR A 848 -12.30 -27.90 4.06
C THR A 848 -13.41 -28.22 5.05
N ASN A 849 -13.51 -27.48 6.14
CA ASN A 849 -14.58 -27.64 7.14
C ASN A 849 -15.30 -26.32 7.40
N LEU A 850 -16.63 -26.35 7.42
CA LEU A 850 -17.46 -25.21 7.81
C LEU A 850 -18.47 -25.65 8.87
N GLU A 851 -18.36 -25.06 10.06
CA GLU A 851 -19.26 -25.28 11.19
C GLU A 851 -20.13 -24.05 11.45
N GLY A 852 -21.44 -24.25 11.52
CA GLY A 852 -22.42 -23.20 11.74
C GLY A 852 -23.39 -23.54 12.87
N ASN A 853 -23.65 -22.59 13.77
CA ASN A 853 -24.59 -22.80 14.88
C ASN A 853 -25.44 -21.56 15.17
N HIS A 854 -26.75 -21.74 15.38
CA HIS A 854 -27.70 -20.65 15.64
C HIS A 854 -27.70 -19.58 14.54
N LEU A 855 -27.71 -20.00 13.28
CA LEU A 855 -27.63 -19.11 12.12
C LEU A 855 -29.00 -18.69 11.61
N LYS A 856 -29.05 -17.51 11.00
CA LYS A 856 -30.21 -17.03 10.26
C LYS A 856 -29.79 -16.60 8.85
N ILE A 857 -30.20 -17.38 7.84
CA ILE A 857 -29.87 -17.15 6.43
C ILE A 857 -31.16 -16.77 5.70
N GLU A 858 -31.20 -15.59 5.11
CA GLU A 858 -32.38 -15.06 4.40
C GLU A 858 -32.00 -14.65 2.97
N SER A 859 -32.63 -15.25 1.96
CA SER A 859 -32.58 -14.78 0.57
C SER A 859 -33.93 -14.16 0.19
N ASN A 860 -33.92 -12.84 -0.03
CA ASN A 860 -35.08 -12.06 -0.44
C ASN A 860 -35.13 -11.81 -1.95
N GLY A 861 -34.14 -12.32 -2.70
CA GLY A 861 -34.01 -12.13 -4.14
C GLY A 861 -34.69 -13.20 -4.99
N LYS A 862 -34.41 -13.20 -6.29
CA LYS A 862 -35.09 -14.05 -7.29
C LYS A 862 -34.59 -15.49 -7.35
N SER A 863 -33.36 -15.77 -6.95
CA SER A 863 -32.71 -17.09 -7.01
C SER A 863 -31.64 -17.16 -5.92
N GLY A 864 -31.17 -18.37 -5.59
CA GLY A 864 -30.01 -18.53 -4.71
C GLY A 864 -29.93 -19.87 -4.02
N THR A 865 -28.90 -20.01 -3.18
CA THR A 865 -28.64 -21.19 -2.37
C THR A 865 -28.37 -20.76 -0.93
N GLY A 866 -29.05 -21.38 0.03
CA GLY A 866 -28.80 -21.15 1.46
C GLY A 866 -27.46 -21.71 1.88
N LEU A 867 -27.28 -23.02 1.70
CA LEU A 867 -26.10 -23.78 2.08
C LEU A 867 -25.59 -24.57 0.87
N LYS A 868 -24.31 -24.40 0.51
CA LYS A 868 -23.67 -25.11 -0.59
C LYS A 868 -22.46 -25.89 -0.09
N ILE A 869 -22.36 -27.15 -0.49
CA ILE A 869 -21.20 -27.99 -0.18
C ILE A 869 -20.75 -28.80 -1.40
N ALA A 870 -19.43 -28.82 -1.62
CA ALA A 870 -18.83 -29.32 -2.85
C ALA A 870 -17.44 -29.95 -2.66
N SER A 871 -17.09 -30.88 -3.55
CA SER A 871 -15.70 -31.25 -3.85
C SER A 871 -14.86 -31.68 -2.64
N GLY A 872 -15.29 -32.69 -1.88
CA GLY A 872 -14.52 -33.21 -0.75
C GLY A 872 -14.67 -32.46 0.59
N ALA A 873 -15.47 -31.39 0.64
CA ALA A 873 -15.64 -30.59 1.84
C ALA A 873 -16.54 -31.26 2.90
N LYS A 874 -16.42 -30.79 4.15
CA LYS A 874 -17.32 -31.09 5.27
C LYS A 874 -18.07 -29.84 5.72
N MET A 875 -19.37 -29.98 6.01
CA MET A 875 -20.16 -28.90 6.60
C MET A 875 -21.09 -29.43 7.69
N ILE A 876 -21.12 -28.78 8.84
CA ILE A 876 -21.98 -29.10 9.98
C ILE A 876 -22.79 -27.86 10.35
N ILE A 877 -24.13 -27.93 10.25
CA ILE A 877 -25.01 -26.82 10.60
C ILE A 877 -26.04 -27.26 11.64
N ASN A 878 -26.12 -26.52 12.75
CA ASN A 878 -27.03 -26.81 13.86
C ASN A 878 -27.93 -25.62 14.20
N ASP A 879 -29.15 -25.90 14.67
CA ASP A 879 -30.08 -24.93 15.28
C ASP A 879 -30.31 -23.67 14.43
N SER A 880 -30.44 -23.82 13.12
CA SER A 880 -30.37 -22.71 12.16
C SER A 880 -31.62 -22.57 11.30
N ASN A 881 -31.96 -21.32 10.97
CA ASN A 881 -33.07 -20.96 10.10
C ASN A 881 -32.55 -20.56 8.72
N ILE A 882 -33.07 -21.18 7.67
CA ILE A 882 -32.73 -20.89 6.28
C ILE A 882 -34.03 -20.55 5.55
N THR A 883 -34.14 -19.36 4.96
CA THR A 883 -35.34 -18.93 4.24
C THR A 883 -34.97 -18.37 2.87
N GLY A 884 -35.68 -18.79 1.83
CA GLY A 884 -35.53 -18.25 0.48
C GLY A 884 -36.87 -17.93 -0.18
N ALA A 885 -36.97 -16.73 -0.76
CA ALA A 885 -38.14 -16.25 -1.50
C ALA A 885 -38.02 -16.36 -3.02
N GLY A 886 -36.81 -16.65 -3.52
CA GLY A 886 -36.55 -16.76 -4.95
C GLY A 886 -37.08 -18.05 -5.58
N GLY A 887 -37.40 -17.98 -6.87
CA GLY A 887 -37.60 -19.15 -7.71
C GLY A 887 -36.31 -19.97 -7.80
N ASP A 888 -36.44 -21.30 -7.90
CA ASP A 888 -35.32 -22.25 -7.92
C ASP A 888 -34.40 -22.20 -6.67
N PHE A 889 -34.81 -21.54 -5.59
CA PHE A 889 -34.00 -21.46 -4.38
C PHE A 889 -33.73 -22.86 -3.79
N SER A 890 -32.47 -23.17 -3.49
CA SER A 890 -32.08 -24.40 -2.80
C SER A 890 -31.70 -24.11 -1.35
N GLY A 891 -32.39 -24.70 -0.38
CA GLY A 891 -32.02 -24.58 1.03
C GLY A 891 -30.64 -25.16 1.30
N VAL A 892 -30.44 -26.41 0.88
CA VAL A 892 -29.14 -27.10 0.86
C VAL A 892 -28.88 -27.65 -0.54
N LEU A 893 -27.68 -27.40 -1.07
CA LEU A 893 -27.19 -27.95 -2.33
C LEU A 893 -25.86 -28.67 -2.10
N ALA A 894 -25.81 -29.95 -2.41
CA ALA A 894 -24.65 -30.81 -2.16
C ALA A 894 -24.23 -31.61 -3.40
N TYR A 895 -22.92 -31.67 -3.68
CA TYR A 895 -22.39 -32.47 -4.79
C TYR A 895 -20.93 -32.93 -4.59
N HIS A 896 -20.61 -34.16 -5.05
CA HIS A 896 -19.26 -34.74 -5.20
C HIS A 896 -18.42 -34.95 -3.93
N ASP A 897 -18.39 -36.20 -3.42
CA ASP A 897 -17.49 -36.69 -2.37
C ASP A 897 -17.55 -35.91 -1.05
N ILE A 898 -18.72 -35.39 -0.67
CA ILE A 898 -18.87 -34.53 0.52
C ILE A 898 -19.56 -35.20 1.71
N ASN A 899 -19.40 -34.59 2.90
CA ASN A 899 -20.12 -34.93 4.11
C ASN A 899 -20.86 -33.70 4.70
N PHE A 900 -22.20 -33.75 4.72
CA PHE A 900 -23.04 -32.73 5.35
C PHE A 900 -23.82 -33.31 6.53
N GLU A 901 -23.78 -32.60 7.66
CA GLU A 901 -24.58 -32.91 8.84
C GLU A 901 -25.44 -31.68 9.22
N GLY A 902 -26.77 -31.83 9.15
CA GLY A 902 -27.73 -30.80 9.51
C GLY A 902 -28.61 -31.22 10.67
N LYS A 903 -28.60 -30.48 11.80
CA LYS A 903 -29.49 -30.77 12.94
C LYS A 903 -30.36 -29.59 13.31
N ASN A 904 -31.63 -29.86 13.62
CA ASN A 904 -32.60 -28.84 14.03
C ASN A 904 -32.68 -27.67 13.04
N LEU A 905 -32.62 -27.96 11.74
CA LEU A 905 -32.71 -26.95 10.69
C LEU A 905 -34.16 -26.59 10.42
N ASN A 906 -34.44 -25.31 10.24
CA ASN A 906 -35.72 -24.82 9.77
C ASN A 906 -35.54 -24.21 8.37
N ILE A 907 -35.82 -24.99 7.34
CA ILE A 907 -35.67 -24.61 5.93
C ILE A 907 -37.04 -24.22 5.38
N LYS A 908 -37.20 -22.96 5.01
CA LYS A 908 -38.42 -22.41 4.42
C LYS A 908 -38.18 -21.92 3.01
N VAL A 909 -38.87 -22.50 2.04
CA VAL A 909 -38.76 -22.17 0.62
C VAL A 909 -40.10 -21.61 0.13
N THR A 910 -40.08 -20.36 -0.32
CA THR A 910 -41.29 -19.60 -0.63
C THR A 910 -41.36 -19.10 -2.07
N GLY A 911 -40.44 -19.54 -2.93
CA GLY A 911 -40.51 -19.34 -4.38
C GLY A 911 -40.78 -20.63 -5.13
N ALA A 912 -41.33 -20.51 -6.34
CA ALA A 912 -41.64 -21.64 -7.22
C ALA A 912 -40.38 -22.44 -7.59
N ASP A 913 -40.53 -23.73 -7.91
CA ASP A 913 -39.46 -24.65 -8.32
C ASP A 913 -38.31 -24.83 -7.30
N GLY A 914 -38.49 -24.30 -6.09
CA GLY A 914 -37.54 -24.34 -5.02
C GLY A 914 -37.36 -25.75 -4.41
N LYS A 915 -36.19 -25.97 -3.81
CA LYS A 915 -35.78 -27.26 -3.25
C LYS A 915 -35.33 -27.08 -1.80
N GLY A 916 -35.84 -27.91 -0.89
CA GLY A 916 -35.42 -27.88 0.51
C GLY A 916 -33.97 -28.36 0.65
N VAL A 917 -33.72 -29.63 0.34
CA VAL A 917 -32.38 -30.24 0.27
C VAL A 917 -32.23 -30.95 -1.05
N ASN A 918 -31.15 -30.66 -1.77
CA ASN A 918 -30.88 -31.21 -3.08
C ASN A 918 -29.46 -31.77 -3.15
N VAL A 919 -29.36 -33.05 -3.48
CA VAL A 919 -28.13 -33.84 -3.35
C VAL A 919 -27.81 -34.55 -4.65
N TYR A 920 -26.55 -34.46 -5.07
CA TYR A 920 -26.03 -35.08 -6.29
C TYR A 920 -24.77 -35.88 -6.01
N LYS A 921 -24.61 -36.97 -6.75
CA LYS A 921 -23.41 -37.78 -7.00
C LYS A 921 -22.36 -37.82 -5.88
N ASP A 922 -22.13 -39.02 -5.35
CA ASP A 922 -21.08 -39.32 -4.36
C ASP A 922 -21.17 -38.50 -3.05
N ALA A 923 -22.33 -37.86 -2.77
CA ALA A 923 -22.52 -37.06 -1.57
C ALA A 923 -23.19 -37.86 -0.45
N LYS A 924 -22.72 -37.68 0.79
CA LYS A 924 -23.29 -38.27 2.01
C LYS A 924 -23.88 -37.17 2.90
N ILE A 925 -25.18 -37.25 3.15
CA ILE A 925 -25.95 -36.21 3.82
C ILE A 925 -26.75 -36.82 4.96
N SER A 926 -26.69 -36.19 6.14
CA SER A 926 -27.53 -36.51 7.29
C SER A 926 -28.35 -35.28 7.71
N ILE A 927 -29.66 -35.44 7.83
CA ILE A 927 -30.60 -34.42 8.32
C ILE A 927 -31.36 -34.99 9.52
N GLU A 928 -31.26 -34.33 10.68
CA GLU A 928 -31.90 -34.78 11.92
C GLU A 928 -32.76 -33.67 12.54
N GLY A 929 -33.94 -34.02 13.06
CA GLY A 929 -34.76 -33.11 13.90
C GLY A 929 -35.22 -31.84 13.19
N SER A 930 -35.28 -31.85 11.86
CA SER A 930 -35.42 -30.63 11.04
C SER A 930 -36.85 -30.42 10.55
N SER A 931 -37.16 -29.20 10.11
CA SER A 931 -38.42 -28.80 9.49
C SER A 931 -38.15 -28.20 8.11
N ILE A 932 -38.80 -28.71 7.08
CA ILE A 932 -38.61 -28.30 5.68
C ILE A 932 -39.99 -27.95 5.11
N ILE A 933 -40.20 -26.69 4.79
CA ILE A 933 -41.51 -26.15 4.40
C ILE A 933 -41.41 -25.47 3.04
N GLY A 934 -42.27 -25.86 2.11
CA GLY A 934 -42.42 -25.23 0.80
C GLY A 934 -43.83 -24.68 0.57
N THR A 935 -43.94 -23.43 0.10
CA THR A 935 -45.26 -22.77 -0.07
C THR A 935 -45.72 -22.59 -1.51
N GLU A 936 -44.80 -22.55 -2.48
CA GLU A 936 -45.09 -22.25 -3.89
C GLU A 936 -44.91 -23.46 -4.81
N GLU A 937 -45.50 -23.40 -6.00
CA GLU A 937 -45.61 -24.53 -6.95
C GLU A 937 -44.28 -25.24 -7.28
N ASN A 938 -44.38 -26.54 -7.59
CA ASN A 938 -43.27 -27.44 -7.95
C ASN A 938 -42.17 -27.59 -6.87
N PHE A 939 -42.45 -27.18 -5.63
CA PHE A 939 -41.53 -27.38 -4.51
C PHE A 939 -41.12 -28.85 -4.35
N THR A 940 -39.83 -29.10 -4.13
CA THR A 940 -39.32 -30.42 -3.75
C THR A 940 -38.69 -30.35 -2.36
N GLY A 941 -39.20 -31.11 -1.39
CA GLY A 941 -38.68 -31.15 -0.03
C GLY A 941 -37.25 -31.65 0.01
N LEU A 942 -37.06 -32.90 -0.39
CA LEU A 942 -35.77 -33.59 -0.41
C LEU A 942 -35.56 -34.27 -1.76
N SER A 943 -34.37 -34.14 -2.34
CA SER A 943 -34.01 -34.84 -3.58
C SER A 943 -32.59 -35.39 -3.55
N ALA A 944 -32.43 -36.63 -4.02
CA ALA A 944 -31.15 -37.32 -4.17
C ALA A 944 -31.04 -37.92 -5.58
N HIS A 945 -29.90 -37.69 -6.23
CA HIS A 945 -29.68 -38.05 -7.63
C HIS A 945 -28.33 -38.69 -7.85
N GLN A 946 -28.26 -39.63 -8.79
CA GLN A 946 -27.02 -40.27 -9.28
C GLN A 946 -26.41 -41.27 -8.29
N ASP A 947 -25.55 -42.14 -8.82
CA ASP A 947 -24.92 -43.24 -8.09
C ASP A 947 -24.14 -42.75 -6.85
N ASN A 948 -24.06 -43.63 -5.84
CA ASN A 948 -23.38 -43.43 -4.55
C ASN A 948 -23.86 -42.25 -3.69
N THR A 949 -24.92 -41.56 -4.09
CA THR A 949 -25.54 -40.53 -3.26
C THR A 949 -26.29 -41.17 -2.11
N GLN A 950 -25.98 -40.77 -0.87
CA GLN A 950 -26.60 -41.25 0.36
C GLN A 950 -27.27 -40.10 1.10
N LEU A 951 -28.58 -40.19 1.30
CA LEU A 951 -29.36 -39.22 2.07
C LEU A 951 -30.05 -39.92 3.23
N GLU A 952 -29.61 -39.61 4.44
CA GLU A 952 -30.17 -40.09 5.70
C GLU A 952 -30.98 -38.98 6.37
N VAL A 953 -32.23 -39.28 6.71
CA VAL A 953 -33.18 -38.30 7.26
C VAL A 953 -33.84 -38.92 8.47
N ASN A 954 -33.79 -38.24 9.61
CA ASN A 954 -34.38 -38.71 10.86
C ASN A 954 -35.19 -37.60 11.54
N LYS A 955 -36.34 -37.94 12.13
CA LYS A 955 -37.17 -36.99 12.93
C LYS A 955 -37.44 -35.66 12.22
N THR A 956 -37.66 -35.72 10.91
CA THR A 956 -37.79 -34.52 10.08
C THR A 956 -39.24 -34.34 9.64
N THR A 957 -39.71 -33.10 9.66
CA THR A 957 -41.03 -32.73 9.14
C THR A 957 -40.87 -32.08 7.77
N ILE A 958 -41.58 -32.59 6.76
CA ILE A 958 -41.63 -32.04 5.42
C ILE A 958 -43.06 -31.61 5.15
N GLU A 959 -43.26 -30.32 4.88
CA GLU A 959 -44.55 -29.72 4.57
C GLU A 959 -44.53 -29.07 3.20
N SER A 960 -45.52 -29.38 2.37
CA SER A 960 -45.71 -28.73 1.07
C SER A 960 -47.12 -28.18 0.92
N GLN A 961 -47.26 -26.86 0.84
CA GLN A 961 -48.50 -26.16 0.53
C GLN A 961 -48.68 -25.93 -0.99
N ALA A 962 -47.71 -26.43 -1.77
CA ALA A 962 -47.53 -26.17 -3.19
C ALA A 962 -48.33 -27.11 -4.09
N LYS A 963 -48.80 -26.58 -5.24
CA LYS A 963 -49.26 -27.42 -6.35
C LYS A 963 -48.09 -28.17 -6.98
N ASN A 964 -48.30 -29.43 -7.38
CA ASN A 964 -47.28 -30.34 -7.95
C ASN A 964 -46.05 -30.54 -7.04
N GLY A 965 -46.20 -30.32 -5.73
CA GLY A 965 -45.09 -30.49 -4.78
C GLY A 965 -44.61 -31.94 -4.69
N LYS A 966 -43.37 -32.13 -4.26
CA LYS A 966 -42.77 -33.44 -3.99
C LYS A 966 -42.18 -33.46 -2.58
N GLY A 967 -42.42 -34.52 -1.82
CA GLY A 967 -41.88 -34.71 -0.48
C GLY A 967 -40.42 -35.13 -0.56
N VAL A 968 -40.18 -36.38 -0.97
CA VAL A 968 -38.84 -36.97 -1.11
C VAL A 968 -38.72 -37.68 -2.45
N THR A 969 -37.66 -37.39 -3.18
CA THR A 969 -37.39 -38.01 -4.48
C THR A 969 -35.99 -38.61 -4.54
N ALA A 970 -35.87 -39.85 -5.00
CA ALA A 970 -34.60 -40.52 -5.29
C ALA A 970 -34.53 -40.91 -6.77
N THR A 971 -33.40 -40.69 -7.44
CA THR A 971 -33.23 -41.11 -8.84
C THR A 971 -31.82 -41.61 -9.16
N SER A 972 -31.71 -42.39 -10.24
CA SER A 972 -30.44 -42.67 -10.92
C SER A 972 -29.38 -43.33 -10.04
N GLY A 973 -29.75 -44.29 -9.18
CA GLY A 973 -28.79 -44.99 -8.32
C GLY A 973 -28.63 -44.42 -6.91
N ALA A 974 -29.37 -43.36 -6.57
CA ALA A 974 -29.35 -42.77 -5.24
C ALA A 974 -29.93 -43.71 -4.16
N GLN A 975 -29.39 -43.62 -2.94
CA GLN A 975 -29.82 -44.34 -1.75
C GLN A 975 -30.37 -43.36 -0.72
N VAL A 976 -31.64 -43.49 -0.36
CA VAL A 976 -32.31 -42.60 0.58
C VAL A 976 -32.91 -43.42 1.73
N SER A 977 -32.64 -43.03 2.97
CA SER A 977 -33.26 -43.59 4.16
C SER A 977 -33.94 -42.47 4.94
N ILE A 978 -35.25 -42.58 5.15
CA ILE A 978 -36.03 -41.66 5.97
C ILE A 978 -36.66 -42.42 7.13
N ASP A 979 -36.48 -41.92 8.35
CA ASP A 979 -36.92 -42.56 9.58
C ASP A 979 -37.60 -41.58 10.54
N GLU A 980 -38.61 -42.05 11.27
CA GLU A 980 -39.36 -41.30 12.30
C GLU A 980 -39.82 -39.90 11.85
N SER A 981 -40.22 -39.77 10.58
CA SER A 981 -40.44 -38.48 9.93
C SER A 981 -41.90 -38.26 9.52
N THR A 982 -42.29 -37.01 9.31
CA THR A 982 -43.66 -36.64 8.93
C THR A 982 -43.67 -35.95 7.57
N ILE A 983 -44.55 -36.37 6.67
CA ILE A 983 -44.75 -35.75 5.36
C ILE A 983 -46.19 -35.28 5.26
N THR A 984 -46.37 -33.96 5.18
CA THR A 984 -47.68 -33.32 5.10
C THR A 984 -47.80 -32.53 3.81
N SER A 985 -48.98 -32.53 3.21
CA SER A 985 -49.25 -31.64 2.08
C SER A 985 -50.66 -31.09 2.06
N GLU A 986 -50.77 -29.84 1.58
CA GLU A 986 -52.01 -29.06 1.38
C GLU A 986 -52.27 -28.65 -0.10
N GLY A 987 -51.31 -28.86 -1.02
CA GLY A 987 -51.45 -28.50 -2.45
C GLY A 987 -51.78 -29.65 -3.43
N GLU A 988 -52.52 -29.35 -4.50
CA GLU A 988 -52.97 -30.36 -5.49
C GLU A 988 -51.80 -31.11 -6.18
N LYS A 989 -52.00 -32.40 -6.52
CA LYS A 989 -51.03 -33.25 -7.24
C LYS A 989 -49.69 -33.44 -6.51
N PHE A 990 -49.72 -33.49 -5.19
CA PHE A 990 -48.54 -33.75 -4.39
C PHE A 990 -48.04 -35.20 -4.53
N LEU A 991 -46.73 -35.38 -4.51
CA LEU A 991 -46.06 -36.67 -4.54
C LEU A 991 -45.24 -36.86 -3.26
N GLY A 992 -45.60 -37.84 -2.42
CA GLY A 992 -44.98 -38.10 -1.12
C GLY A 992 -43.54 -38.61 -1.23
N LEU A 993 -43.37 -39.92 -1.36
CA LEU A 993 -42.08 -40.57 -1.63
C LEU A 993 -42.05 -41.04 -3.09
N ALA A 994 -40.94 -40.78 -3.79
CA ALA A 994 -40.79 -41.19 -5.17
C ALA A 994 -39.39 -41.73 -5.46
N ALA A 995 -39.31 -42.88 -6.15
CA ALA A 995 -38.04 -43.43 -6.59
C ALA A 995 -38.09 -43.86 -8.06
N TYR A 996 -37.10 -43.42 -8.84
CA TYR A 996 -37.07 -43.62 -10.30
C TYR A 996 -35.73 -44.15 -10.80
N GLN A 997 -35.77 -45.02 -11.80
CA GLN A 997 -34.62 -45.61 -12.52
C GLN A 997 -33.90 -46.71 -11.73
N GLU A 998 -33.20 -47.58 -12.48
CA GLU A 998 -32.47 -48.73 -11.94
C GLU A 998 -31.47 -48.34 -10.84
N ASN A 999 -31.22 -49.28 -9.92
CA ASN A 999 -30.31 -49.15 -8.77
C ASN A 999 -30.67 -48.08 -7.74
N THR A 1000 -31.78 -47.37 -7.91
CA THR A 1000 -32.28 -46.39 -6.94
C THR A 1000 -32.99 -47.10 -5.78
N HIS A 1001 -32.63 -46.76 -4.54
CA HIS A 1001 -33.20 -47.35 -3.33
C HIS A 1001 -33.74 -46.25 -2.40
N LEU A 1002 -35.00 -46.38 -1.97
CA LEU A 1002 -35.61 -45.49 -0.98
C LEU A 1002 -36.26 -46.33 0.12
N MET A 1003 -35.85 -46.14 1.37
CA MET A 1003 -36.44 -46.77 2.55
C MET A 1003 -37.11 -45.73 3.42
N GLY A 1004 -38.41 -45.90 3.69
CA GLY A 1004 -39.14 -45.13 4.68
C GLY A 1004 -39.53 -46.01 5.86
N ASN A 1005 -39.12 -45.66 7.08
CA ASN A 1005 -39.51 -46.34 8.31
C ASN A 1005 -40.22 -45.36 9.27
N LYS A 1006 -41.32 -45.77 9.90
CA LYS A 1006 -42.08 -44.92 10.83
C LYS A 1006 -42.45 -43.55 10.25
N ILE A 1007 -42.91 -43.54 9.00
CA ILE A 1007 -43.28 -42.31 8.31
C ILE A 1007 -44.77 -42.03 8.51
N ASN A 1008 -45.10 -40.81 8.91
CA ASN A 1008 -46.49 -40.36 9.04
C ASN A 1008 -46.85 -39.47 7.85
N PHE A 1009 -47.72 -39.97 6.97
CA PHE A 1009 -48.25 -39.21 5.83
C PHE A 1009 -49.61 -38.59 6.16
N THR A 1010 -49.73 -37.28 5.94
CA THR A 1010 -51.01 -36.55 6.02
C THR A 1010 -51.22 -35.76 4.73
N LEU A 1011 -52.02 -36.30 3.82
CA LEU A 1011 -52.16 -35.77 2.46
C LEU A 1011 -53.58 -35.26 2.21
N LYS A 1012 -53.79 -33.94 2.33
CA LYS A 1012 -55.13 -33.33 2.32
C LYS A 1012 -55.69 -33.05 0.91
N ASN A 1013 -55.02 -33.51 -0.14
CA ASN A 1013 -55.09 -32.85 -1.45
C ASN A 1013 -55.69 -33.71 -2.55
N LYS A 1014 -56.25 -33.05 -3.56
CA LYS A 1014 -56.74 -33.74 -4.77
C LYS A 1014 -55.57 -34.32 -5.58
N ASN A 1015 -55.75 -35.55 -6.06
CA ASN A 1015 -54.79 -36.27 -6.93
C ASN A 1015 -53.40 -36.50 -6.30
N ALA A 1016 -53.30 -36.58 -4.97
CA ALA A 1016 -52.03 -36.86 -4.31
C ALA A 1016 -51.61 -38.33 -4.46
N ILE A 1017 -50.30 -38.57 -4.56
CA ILE A 1017 -49.70 -39.90 -4.56
C ILE A 1017 -48.82 -40.02 -3.32
N ALA A 1018 -49.04 -41.01 -2.44
CA ALA A 1018 -48.20 -41.12 -1.23
C ALA A 1018 -46.85 -41.78 -1.54
N VAL A 1019 -46.83 -42.85 -2.32
CA VAL A 1019 -45.59 -43.53 -2.75
C VAL A 1019 -45.67 -43.89 -4.22
N ASP A 1020 -44.61 -43.57 -4.98
CA ASP A 1020 -44.51 -43.84 -6.41
C ASP A 1020 -43.14 -44.44 -6.78
N VAL A 1021 -43.15 -45.59 -7.47
CA VAL A 1021 -41.95 -46.32 -7.85
C VAL A 1021 -41.94 -46.59 -9.34
N GLN A 1022 -40.86 -46.23 -10.04
CA GLN A 1022 -40.79 -46.43 -11.49
C GLN A 1022 -39.44 -46.88 -12.03
N ASN A 1023 -39.50 -47.53 -13.20
CA ASN A 1023 -38.37 -47.81 -14.09
C ASN A 1023 -37.19 -48.53 -13.40
N GLY A 1024 -37.46 -49.56 -12.58
CA GLY A 1024 -36.41 -50.39 -11.98
C GLY A 1024 -35.95 -49.94 -10.59
N ALA A 1025 -36.59 -48.93 -10.00
CA ALA A 1025 -36.31 -48.48 -8.64
C ALA A 1025 -36.89 -49.44 -7.57
N ASN A 1026 -36.33 -49.38 -6.36
CA ASN A 1026 -36.75 -50.18 -5.21
C ASN A 1026 -37.14 -49.28 -4.03
N VAL A 1027 -38.36 -49.43 -3.52
CA VAL A 1027 -38.86 -48.72 -2.34
C VAL A 1027 -39.34 -49.69 -1.27
N ILE A 1028 -38.94 -49.43 -0.03
CA ILE A 1028 -39.39 -50.17 1.16
C ILE A 1028 -40.09 -49.19 2.11
N ILE A 1029 -41.32 -49.50 2.51
CA ILE A 1029 -42.06 -48.76 3.53
C ILE A 1029 -42.29 -49.69 4.72
N ASP A 1030 -41.86 -49.27 5.91
CA ASP A 1030 -42.00 -50.04 7.15
C ASP A 1030 -42.62 -49.20 8.27
N ASN A 1031 -43.45 -49.83 9.11
CA ASN A 1031 -44.05 -49.27 10.34
C ASN A 1031 -44.66 -47.86 10.18
N SER A 1032 -45.21 -47.54 9.01
CA SER A 1032 -45.62 -46.19 8.64
C SER A 1032 -47.14 -46.01 8.72
N THR A 1033 -47.64 -44.78 8.66
CA THR A 1033 -49.09 -44.49 8.62
C THR A 1033 -49.44 -43.57 7.46
N MET A 1034 -50.56 -43.82 6.78
CA MET A 1034 -51.07 -42.97 5.70
C MET A 1034 -52.49 -42.52 5.95
N SER A 1035 -52.71 -41.20 5.94
CA SER A 1035 -54.02 -40.59 5.97
C SER A 1035 -54.20 -39.63 4.81
N SER A 1036 -55.38 -39.63 4.19
CA SER A 1036 -55.73 -38.69 3.15
C SER A 1036 -57.15 -38.16 3.34
N GLU A 1037 -57.30 -36.85 3.13
CA GLU A 1037 -58.59 -36.13 3.18
C GLU A 1037 -59.02 -35.63 1.78
N GLY A 1038 -58.23 -35.93 0.74
CA GLY A 1038 -58.39 -35.40 -0.61
C GLY A 1038 -59.06 -36.36 -1.62
N GLU A 1039 -59.70 -35.80 -2.64
CA GLU A 1039 -60.33 -36.57 -3.74
C GLU A 1039 -59.27 -37.17 -4.69
N HIS A 1040 -59.51 -38.36 -5.25
CA HIS A 1040 -58.60 -39.04 -6.21
C HIS A 1040 -57.20 -39.35 -5.68
N PHE A 1041 -57.08 -39.66 -4.38
CA PHE A 1041 -55.84 -40.13 -3.77
C PHE A 1041 -55.38 -41.48 -4.33
N LEU A 1042 -54.12 -41.55 -4.79
CA LEU A 1042 -53.46 -42.78 -5.24
C LEU A 1042 -52.40 -43.16 -4.20
N GLY A 1043 -52.77 -43.99 -3.22
CA GLY A 1043 -51.88 -44.28 -2.08
C GLY A 1043 -50.51 -44.83 -2.49
N LEU A 1044 -50.49 -45.97 -3.17
CA LEU A 1044 -49.26 -46.67 -3.55
C LEU A 1044 -49.27 -46.93 -5.06
N SER A 1045 -48.15 -46.64 -5.72
CA SER A 1045 -47.95 -46.81 -7.15
C SER A 1045 -46.59 -47.46 -7.42
N ALA A 1046 -46.57 -48.49 -8.27
CA ALA A 1046 -45.35 -49.11 -8.76
C ALA A 1046 -45.55 -49.54 -10.22
N TYR A 1047 -44.75 -49.03 -11.15
CA TYR A 1047 -44.90 -49.32 -12.58
C TYR A 1047 -43.59 -49.30 -13.38
N GLY A 1048 -43.53 -50.07 -14.47
CA GLY A 1048 -42.32 -50.25 -15.29
C GLY A 1048 -41.48 -51.46 -14.88
N GLU A 1049 -40.69 -52.00 -15.82
CA GLU A 1049 -39.91 -53.22 -15.63
C GLU A 1049 -38.99 -53.11 -14.40
N ASN A 1050 -38.90 -54.20 -13.63
CA ASN A 1050 -38.03 -54.36 -12.44
C ASN A 1050 -38.28 -53.39 -11.26
N SER A 1051 -39.35 -52.60 -11.28
CA SER A 1051 -39.70 -51.72 -10.14
C SER A 1051 -40.25 -52.53 -8.97
N THR A 1052 -39.75 -52.31 -7.76
CA THR A 1052 -40.16 -53.06 -6.56
C THR A 1052 -40.67 -52.12 -5.47
N LEU A 1053 -41.86 -52.39 -4.94
CA LEU A 1053 -42.41 -51.73 -3.76
C LEU A 1053 -42.72 -52.77 -2.69
N THR A 1054 -42.06 -52.68 -1.54
CA THR A 1054 -42.29 -53.55 -0.37
C THR A 1054 -42.94 -52.74 0.74
N VAL A 1055 -44.02 -53.25 1.32
CA VAL A 1055 -44.77 -52.57 2.38
C VAL A 1055 -44.94 -53.51 3.57
N ASN A 1056 -44.44 -53.09 4.72
CA ASN A 1056 -44.49 -53.80 6.00
C ASN A 1056 -45.18 -52.88 7.03
N ASN A 1057 -46.20 -53.39 7.74
CA ASN A 1057 -46.85 -52.68 8.84
C ASN A 1057 -47.29 -51.23 8.49
N LEU A 1058 -48.12 -51.06 7.45
CA LEU A 1058 -48.67 -49.78 6.97
C LEU A 1058 -50.11 -49.51 7.43
#